data_AF-A0A179GF20-F1
#
_entry.id   AF-A0A179GF20-F1
#
_cell.length_a   1.000
_cell.length_b   1.000
_cell.length_c   1.000
_cell.angle_alpha   90.00
_cell.angle_beta   90.00
_cell.angle_gamma   90.00
#
_symmetry.space_group_name_H-M   'P 1'
#
loop_
_entity.id
_entity.type
_entity.pdbx_description
1 polymer ?
#
loop_
_entity_poly.entity_id
_entity_poly.type
_entity_poly.pdbx_seq_one_letter_code
_entity_poly.pdbx_strand_id
1 'polypeptide(L)'
;MPKTFDIDHVLKNISEQDKIALLSGTDFWHTHPIPEFNVPSIRATDGPNGIRGTKFFAGIPAACLPCGTALGATWDRDLIYQAGELLGHECIAKGAHCWLGPTINMQRAPLGGRGFESFAEDPHLSGILAKSIILGCESKGVISTVKHLVGNDQEHERRAVDVVVTQRALREIYLRPFQIVARDAKPGALMTSYNKINGKHVVEDARMLNLIREEWKWNPLIMSDWLGTYTTIDSLNAGLDLEMPGPSRYRGKYIESAMQARLIKQSTIEARARKVLEFIKQASQVQVSAVERGRDLPEDRALNRKICANSIVLLKNEGILPLPRQIRKIALIGSHMKTPAISGGGSASLEPYYSVSLYDACREALPNTEVLYQAGAYAHKMLPVIDRLLGNAAIQFYNEPMGKDRQLISTEPVSTTAFQFMDYSAPGLNRGLFWATLIGDFTPDASGLWDFGLSVFGTANLYIDDELVIDNTTSQTRGTTFFGKGTIEELGSKELVAGNPYKIRIEFGSANTTTMKTVGVVNFGGGAANLGACLRMNHEEMIENAVKAAAEADYTILCTGLNKDWESEGFDRTHMDLPQGIDRLIAEVLEVAADKTVIVNQSGTPVTMPWADQARCIVQAWYGGNETGHGIADVLFGDVNPCAKLPLSWPVDVKHNPAYLNYASVGGRVLYGEDIYTGYRFYEKIGREVLFPFGHGLSYTTFEISPSVTVSPEIFNMGCPSVATVQIKNNGNLAGAQILQLYISAPDSPTPRPSKELHGFEKVFLQPGEERAVDIHLDRYATSFWDEIEEMWKTLPSLDHHRLLELREIFMTKIWTKNPIVDRDQLDSCIARVLENGIDWSVSSCLVLLVFALAAIWGDYPEDETRKVLYNESSFNPPVTYVTISVPEHRMKESLAFLSMARKRISTAYLDDTLSGVQCLCLFGIWYQYNIEPIPGWKMFRTASMLWQTYRMKHREGKTRRSAQEESLEQRLYWTCLKSECEVRYELTDLPPCDLSLSDFPYSLPSFPMRQPSNDSPAWAFSNPSSTDLEAASSYYYLAEIFLRRLLNRARNAVRVLSPDIDIPTIKVLAETLTQLEGQLQQWVDCLPLTLRFNMPLESAPMLEEGELMKLSRERYVEVRELLCRAYLYLCIHVPLDPEMTAQYGVKASEALRLAVYRIQNEVPFFRHPGSWGACRVRFNHAACLIAGSRAKLARHPSAEYVRVPPDWAECVRVVIERLKIWGEEGGGIKELSVLLEWLLHGSVEM
;
A
#
# COMPACT_ATOMS: atom_id res chain seq x y z
N MET A 1 -27.44 32.45 -8.04
CA MET A 1 -26.22 31.72 -7.64
C MET A 1 -25.90 32.13 -6.20
N PRO A 2 -25.62 31.20 -5.28
CA PRO A 2 -25.07 31.58 -3.98
C PRO A 2 -23.80 32.40 -4.22
N LYS A 3 -23.63 33.51 -3.49
CA LYS A 3 -22.41 34.32 -3.59
C LYS A 3 -21.24 33.45 -3.15
N THR A 4 -20.37 33.09 -4.09
CA THR A 4 -19.15 32.34 -3.77
C THR A 4 -18.22 33.25 -2.96
N PHE A 5 -17.54 32.70 -1.95
CA PHE A 5 -16.53 33.42 -1.18
C PHE A 5 -15.12 33.10 -1.68
N ASP A 6 -14.22 34.07 -1.53
CA ASP A 6 -12.80 33.92 -1.85
C ASP A 6 -12.02 33.54 -0.59
N ILE A 7 -11.37 32.38 -0.62
CA ILE A 7 -10.75 31.78 0.58
C ILE A 7 -9.62 32.65 1.13
N ASP A 8 -8.79 33.22 0.24
CA ASP A 8 -7.68 34.09 0.64
C ASP A 8 -8.20 35.41 1.24
N HIS A 9 -9.25 35.97 0.65
CA HIS A 9 -9.93 37.13 1.20
C HIS A 9 -10.52 36.84 2.58
N VAL A 10 -11.22 35.71 2.77
CA VAL A 10 -11.77 35.33 4.07
C VAL A 10 -10.66 35.20 5.10
N LEU A 11 -9.66 34.36 4.86
CA LEU A 11 -8.57 34.10 5.82
C LEU A 11 -7.77 35.36 6.20
N LYS A 12 -7.65 36.33 5.28
CA LYS A 12 -6.96 37.59 5.52
C LYS A 12 -7.77 38.56 6.40
N ASN A 13 -9.09 38.50 6.36
CA ASN A 13 -9.97 39.50 6.96
C ASN A 13 -10.77 39.02 8.17
N ILE A 14 -10.89 37.70 8.40
CA ILE A 14 -11.52 37.16 9.61
C ILE A 14 -10.59 37.25 10.82
N SER A 15 -11.19 37.26 12.02
CA SER A 15 -10.41 37.29 13.27
C SER A 15 -9.67 35.96 13.50
N GLU A 16 -8.71 35.96 14.43
CA GLU A 16 -8.05 34.72 14.85
C GLU A 16 -9.05 33.76 15.53
N GLN A 17 -10.02 34.31 16.26
CA GLN A 17 -11.10 33.54 16.87
C GLN A 17 -11.95 32.82 15.82
N ASP A 18 -12.25 33.47 14.70
CA ASP A 18 -13.00 32.85 13.60
C ASP A 18 -12.19 31.75 12.93
N LYS A 19 -10.87 31.96 12.72
CA LYS A 19 -9.98 30.91 12.21
C LYS A 19 -10.00 29.69 13.12
N ILE A 20 -9.96 29.89 14.43
CA ILE A 20 -10.03 28.82 15.44
C ILE A 20 -11.40 28.15 15.46
N ALA A 21 -12.49 28.91 15.35
CA ALA A 21 -13.86 28.40 15.36
C ALA A 21 -14.16 27.51 14.15
N LEU A 22 -13.60 27.82 12.97
CA LEU A 22 -13.66 26.97 11.78
C LEU A 22 -13.08 25.56 12.01
N LEU A 23 -12.17 25.40 12.97
CA LEU A 23 -11.51 24.12 13.22
C LEU A 23 -12.39 23.14 14.01
N SER A 24 -13.63 23.47 14.34
CA SER A 24 -14.53 22.51 14.98
C SER A 24 -15.95 22.64 14.48
N GLY A 25 -16.74 21.58 14.63
CA GLY A 25 -18.18 21.70 14.53
C GLY A 25 -18.72 22.76 15.50
N THR A 26 -19.80 23.43 15.12
CA THR A 26 -20.54 24.35 16.00
C THR A 26 -21.51 23.58 16.90
N ASP A 27 -22.03 22.47 16.38
CA ASP A 27 -22.90 21.52 17.08
C ASP A 27 -22.58 20.09 16.63
N PHE A 28 -23.52 19.16 16.83
CA PHE A 28 -23.32 17.76 16.49
C PHE A 28 -23.12 17.49 15.00
N TRP A 29 -23.62 18.35 14.10
CA TRP A 29 -23.77 18.07 12.66
C TRP A 29 -23.25 19.18 11.75
N HIS A 30 -22.96 20.36 12.28
CA HIS A 30 -22.73 21.55 11.48
C HIS A 30 -21.32 22.14 11.66
N THR A 31 -20.72 22.62 10.57
CA THR A 31 -19.50 23.44 10.61
C THR A 31 -19.81 24.86 11.08
N HIS A 32 -18.80 25.58 11.57
CA HIS A 32 -18.97 26.99 11.97
C HIS A 32 -19.20 27.91 10.74
N PRO A 33 -20.27 28.73 10.71
CA PRO A 33 -20.51 29.71 9.63
C PRO A 33 -19.77 31.04 9.86
N ILE A 34 -19.48 31.78 8.78
CA ILE A 34 -19.00 33.18 8.82
C ILE A 34 -19.85 34.04 7.86
N PRO A 35 -21.07 34.45 8.28
CA PRO A 35 -22.05 35.07 7.40
C PRO A 35 -21.61 36.37 6.72
N GLU A 36 -20.83 37.20 7.42
CA GLU A 36 -20.30 38.48 6.91
C GLU A 36 -19.37 38.32 5.71
N PHE A 37 -18.76 37.13 5.56
CA PHE A 37 -17.95 36.76 4.41
C PHE A 37 -18.65 35.80 3.44
N ASN A 38 -19.94 35.54 3.63
CA ASN A 38 -20.74 34.55 2.88
C ASN A 38 -20.23 33.10 3.01
N VAL A 39 -19.57 32.74 4.13
CA VAL A 39 -19.20 31.35 4.41
C VAL A 39 -20.39 30.65 5.08
N PRO A 40 -21.08 29.71 4.42
CA PRO A 40 -22.23 29.03 4.99
C PRO A 40 -21.80 27.96 6.01
N SER A 41 -22.77 27.54 6.83
CA SER A 41 -22.65 26.31 7.62
C SER A 41 -22.90 25.10 6.73
N ILE A 42 -22.01 24.11 6.78
CA ILE A 42 -22.20 22.82 6.12
C ILE A 42 -22.81 21.84 7.11
N ARG A 43 -23.85 21.13 6.67
CA ARG A 43 -24.52 20.06 7.41
C ARG A 43 -23.99 18.70 6.97
N ALA A 44 -23.52 17.91 7.93
CA ALA A 44 -23.18 16.49 7.79
C ALA A 44 -24.26 15.59 8.38
N THR A 45 -24.31 14.33 7.94
CA THR A 45 -25.28 13.33 8.43
C THR A 45 -24.72 11.91 8.29
N ASP A 46 -25.02 11.07 9.28
CA ASP A 46 -24.88 9.61 9.13
C ASP A 46 -26.01 9.03 8.26
N GLY A 47 -25.89 7.83 7.71
CA GLY A 47 -24.73 6.95 7.71
C GLY A 47 -24.73 6.00 6.50
N PRO A 48 -24.00 4.88 6.58
CA PRO A 48 -23.60 4.12 5.40
C PRO A 48 -24.72 3.33 4.69
N ASN A 49 -25.87 3.14 5.35
CA ASN A 49 -27.02 2.42 4.79
C ASN A 49 -28.32 3.26 4.81
N GLY A 50 -28.20 4.59 4.83
CA GLY A 50 -29.32 5.52 4.76
C GLY A 50 -29.04 6.81 5.51
N ILE A 51 -29.83 7.86 5.26
CA ILE A 51 -29.53 9.22 5.70
C ILE A 51 -30.42 9.63 6.88
N ARG A 52 -29.91 9.50 8.11
CA ARG A 52 -30.68 9.78 9.33
C ARG A 52 -31.11 11.25 9.45
N GLY A 53 -30.24 12.19 9.05
CA GLY A 53 -30.41 13.61 9.31
C GLY A 53 -29.78 14.05 10.64
N THR A 54 -30.24 15.17 11.18
CA THR A 54 -29.62 15.89 12.30
C THR A 54 -30.15 15.48 13.68
N LYS A 55 -30.97 14.44 13.77
CA LYS A 55 -31.60 14.04 15.04
C LYS A 55 -31.74 12.53 15.16
N PHE A 56 -31.39 11.97 16.32
CA PHE A 56 -31.79 10.61 16.69
C PHE A 56 -33.26 10.56 17.15
N PHE A 57 -33.68 11.48 18.00
CA PHE A 57 -35.06 11.60 18.47
C PHE A 57 -35.84 12.66 17.69
N ALA A 58 -37.08 12.34 17.31
CA ALA A 58 -37.94 13.19 16.49
C ALA A 58 -37.25 13.63 15.16
N GLY A 59 -36.49 12.70 14.57
CA GLY A 59 -35.90 12.85 13.24
C GLY A 59 -36.93 12.60 12.13
N ILE A 60 -36.63 13.08 10.92
CA ILE A 60 -37.45 12.79 9.74
C ILE A 60 -37.10 11.39 9.23
N PRO A 61 -38.08 10.50 8.97
CA PRO A 61 -37.79 9.16 8.45
C PRO A 61 -37.01 9.19 7.13
N ALA A 62 -36.31 8.11 6.82
CA ALA A 62 -35.43 7.99 5.65
C ALA A 62 -35.53 6.62 4.98
N ALA A 63 -34.92 6.48 3.80
CA ALA A 63 -34.74 5.18 3.17
C ALA A 63 -33.63 4.42 3.89
N CYS A 64 -33.96 3.29 4.54
CA CYS A 64 -32.97 2.33 5.04
C CYS A 64 -32.67 1.33 3.92
N LEU A 65 -31.43 1.35 3.43
CA LEU A 65 -30.89 0.37 2.49
C LEU A 65 -30.38 -0.86 3.27
N PRO A 66 -30.08 -1.98 2.56
CA PRO A 66 -29.39 -3.10 3.18
C PRO A 66 -28.05 -2.70 3.82
N CYS A 67 -27.63 -3.44 4.85
CA CYS A 67 -26.37 -3.18 5.57
C CYS A 67 -25.13 -3.36 4.69
N GLY A 68 -23.97 -2.88 5.15
CA GLY A 68 -22.71 -2.91 4.40
C GLY A 68 -22.35 -4.30 3.88
N THR A 69 -22.47 -5.34 4.70
CA THR A 69 -22.20 -6.73 4.27
C THR A 69 -23.22 -7.25 3.27
N ALA A 70 -24.47 -6.82 3.33
CA ALA A 70 -25.47 -7.12 2.31
C ALA A 70 -25.12 -6.46 0.98
N LEU A 71 -24.73 -5.18 1.00
CA LEU A 71 -24.23 -4.47 -0.17
C LEU A 71 -22.96 -5.14 -0.73
N GLY A 72 -22.07 -5.59 0.17
CA GLY A 72 -20.87 -6.35 -0.15
C GLY A 72 -21.19 -7.64 -0.90
N ALA A 73 -22.27 -8.33 -0.51
CA ALA A 73 -22.70 -9.58 -1.11
C ALA A 73 -23.20 -9.44 -2.56
N THR A 74 -23.51 -8.22 -3.01
CA THR A 74 -23.97 -7.98 -4.38
C THR A 74 -22.87 -8.15 -5.43
N TRP A 75 -21.61 -7.85 -5.07
CA TRP A 75 -20.45 -7.72 -5.98
C TRP A 75 -20.79 -6.95 -7.28
N ASP A 76 -21.64 -5.93 -7.17
CA ASP A 76 -22.27 -5.27 -8.31
C ASP A 76 -21.95 -3.78 -8.29
N ARG A 77 -20.92 -3.38 -9.05
CA ARG A 77 -20.44 -1.99 -9.07
C ARG A 77 -21.51 -1.01 -9.53
N ASP A 78 -22.38 -1.41 -10.45
CA ASP A 78 -23.40 -0.56 -11.04
C ASP A 78 -24.60 -0.40 -10.10
N LEU A 79 -25.03 -1.50 -9.48
CA LEU A 79 -26.09 -1.45 -8.47
C LEU A 79 -25.65 -0.66 -7.24
N ILE A 80 -24.39 -0.79 -6.82
CA ILE A 80 -23.83 -0.02 -5.70
C ILE A 80 -23.64 1.46 -6.07
N TYR A 81 -23.35 1.78 -7.33
CA TYR A 81 -23.40 3.17 -7.81
C TYR A 81 -24.82 3.74 -7.70
N GLN A 82 -25.85 3.00 -8.13
CA GLN A 82 -27.26 3.41 -8.00
C GLN A 82 -27.69 3.59 -6.53
N ALA A 83 -27.23 2.71 -5.64
CA ALA A 83 -27.42 2.87 -4.19
C ALA A 83 -26.80 4.19 -3.70
N GLY A 84 -25.60 4.53 -4.19
CA GLY A 84 -24.96 5.82 -3.93
C GLY A 84 -25.80 7.01 -4.42
N GLU A 85 -26.36 6.94 -5.63
CA GLU A 85 -27.23 8.00 -6.17
C GLU A 85 -28.46 8.24 -5.28
N LEU A 86 -29.09 7.17 -4.78
CA LEU A 86 -30.21 7.24 -3.84
C LEU A 86 -29.79 7.93 -2.53
N LEU A 87 -28.64 7.55 -1.97
CA LEU A 87 -28.09 8.20 -0.76
C LEU A 87 -27.81 9.69 -0.99
N GLY A 88 -27.30 10.07 -2.16
CA GLY A 88 -27.11 11.46 -2.56
C GLY A 88 -28.43 12.24 -2.62
N HIS A 89 -29.48 11.63 -3.18
CA HIS A 89 -30.83 12.22 -3.19
C HIS A 89 -31.44 12.35 -1.79
N GLU A 90 -31.27 11.35 -0.93
CA GLU A 90 -31.69 11.39 0.47
C GLU A 90 -30.94 12.47 1.27
N CYS A 91 -29.63 12.66 1.02
CA CYS A 91 -28.87 13.76 1.61
C CYS A 91 -29.46 15.12 1.26
N ILE A 92 -29.79 15.34 -0.02
CA ILE A 92 -30.42 16.58 -0.48
C ILE A 92 -31.78 16.78 0.20
N ALA A 93 -32.60 15.73 0.33
CA ALA A 93 -33.88 15.77 1.01
C ALA A 93 -33.74 16.14 2.50
N LYS A 94 -32.71 15.62 3.17
CA LYS A 94 -32.35 15.92 4.57
C LYS A 94 -31.57 17.23 4.74
N GLY A 95 -31.38 18.00 3.67
CA GLY A 95 -30.66 19.27 3.77
C GLY A 95 -29.15 19.14 4.01
N ALA A 96 -28.58 17.94 3.82
CA ALA A 96 -27.20 17.62 4.13
C ALA A 96 -26.31 17.77 2.90
N HIS A 97 -25.13 18.38 3.09
CA HIS A 97 -24.14 18.56 2.03
C HIS A 97 -23.04 17.50 2.09
N CYS A 98 -22.91 16.83 3.24
CA CYS A 98 -21.87 15.86 3.50
C CYS A 98 -22.45 14.57 4.09
N TRP A 99 -22.19 13.46 3.43
CA TRP A 99 -22.55 12.11 3.85
C TRP A 99 -21.40 11.47 4.62
N LEU A 100 -21.67 10.99 5.84
CA LEU A 100 -20.70 10.31 6.69
C LEU A 100 -20.61 8.81 6.38
N GLY A 101 -20.24 8.48 5.16
CA GLY A 101 -20.03 7.13 4.68
C GLY A 101 -19.30 7.08 3.33
N PRO A 102 -18.99 5.86 2.84
CA PRO A 102 -19.28 4.56 3.45
C PRO A 102 -18.29 4.17 4.55
N THR A 103 -18.64 3.13 5.31
CA THR A 103 -17.75 2.47 6.30
C THR A 103 -16.99 1.31 5.62
N ILE A 104 -15.67 1.27 5.77
CA ILE A 104 -14.78 0.32 5.04
C ILE A 104 -13.68 -0.29 5.92
N ASN A 105 -13.94 -0.41 7.22
CA ASN A 105 -13.12 -1.22 8.13
C ASN A 105 -13.21 -2.73 7.81
N MET A 106 -12.30 -3.55 8.33
CA MET A 106 -12.13 -4.95 7.90
C MET A 106 -12.65 -5.94 8.95
N GLN A 107 -13.49 -6.89 8.55
CA GLN A 107 -14.00 -7.95 9.45
C GLN A 107 -12.94 -9.04 9.69
N ARG A 108 -11.87 -8.72 10.42
CA ARG A 108 -10.83 -9.69 10.81
C ARG A 108 -11.35 -10.84 11.71
N ALA A 109 -12.47 -10.59 12.39
CA ALA A 109 -13.22 -11.59 13.16
C ALA A 109 -14.72 -11.47 12.84
N PRO A 110 -15.50 -12.55 13.00
CA PRO A 110 -16.95 -12.49 12.82
C PRO A 110 -17.66 -11.70 13.92
N LEU A 111 -17.00 -11.41 15.05
CA LEU A 111 -17.64 -10.90 16.27
C LEU A 111 -17.80 -9.38 16.35
N GLY A 112 -17.22 -8.62 15.42
CA GLY A 112 -17.18 -7.17 15.51
C GLY A 112 -18.56 -6.52 15.54
N GLY A 113 -18.78 -5.62 16.49
CA GLY A 113 -20.08 -4.96 16.69
C GLY A 113 -20.59 -4.22 15.46
N ARG A 114 -19.66 -3.64 14.68
CA ARG A 114 -19.93 -2.94 13.40
C ARG A 114 -19.53 -3.77 12.18
N GLY A 115 -19.34 -5.08 12.34
CA GLY A 115 -19.00 -5.95 11.21
C GLY A 115 -20.04 -5.88 10.08
N PHE A 116 -21.32 -5.72 10.43
CA PHE A 116 -22.43 -5.53 9.48
C PHE A 116 -22.33 -4.24 8.65
N GLU A 117 -21.60 -3.24 9.12
CA GLU A 117 -21.60 -1.88 8.58
C GLU A 117 -20.58 -1.69 7.44
N SER A 118 -19.54 -2.50 7.43
CA SER A 118 -18.53 -2.57 6.36
C SER A 118 -18.88 -3.59 5.28
N PHE A 119 -18.21 -3.54 4.12
CA PHE A 119 -18.55 -4.41 2.97
C PHE A 119 -18.08 -5.86 3.07
N ALA A 120 -16.78 -6.10 3.27
CA ALA A 120 -16.18 -7.43 3.11
C ALA A 120 -14.86 -7.61 3.85
N GLU A 121 -14.50 -8.87 4.12
CA GLU A 121 -13.20 -9.25 4.70
C GLU A 121 -12.04 -9.08 3.70
N ASP A 122 -12.37 -8.95 2.40
CA ASP A 122 -11.40 -8.74 1.33
C ASP A 122 -11.21 -7.25 1.03
N PRO A 123 -9.96 -6.74 1.07
CA PRO A 123 -9.70 -5.31 0.87
C PRO A 123 -9.93 -4.82 -0.56
N HIS A 124 -9.80 -5.68 -1.57
CA HIS A 124 -10.04 -5.30 -2.95
C HIS A 124 -11.55 -5.15 -3.20
N LEU A 125 -12.36 -6.12 -2.78
CA LEU A 125 -13.82 -6.03 -2.86
C LEU A 125 -14.35 -4.81 -2.12
N SER A 126 -13.94 -4.62 -0.86
CA SER A 126 -14.33 -3.46 -0.05
C SER A 126 -13.96 -2.13 -0.70
N GLY A 127 -12.73 -2.00 -1.24
CA GLY A 127 -12.28 -0.79 -1.90
C GLY A 127 -13.04 -0.46 -3.19
N ILE A 128 -13.33 -1.47 -4.02
CA ILE A 128 -14.03 -1.28 -5.30
C ILE A 128 -15.51 -0.92 -5.08
N LEU A 129 -16.20 -1.58 -4.15
CA LEU A 129 -17.60 -1.24 -3.85
C LEU A 129 -17.71 0.13 -3.17
N ALA A 130 -16.77 0.45 -2.27
CA ALA A 130 -16.70 1.79 -1.67
C ALA A 130 -16.49 2.89 -2.71
N LYS A 131 -15.59 2.68 -3.68
CA LYS A 131 -15.44 3.58 -4.83
C LYS A 131 -16.78 3.78 -5.54
N SER A 132 -17.49 2.70 -5.88
CA SER A 132 -18.77 2.78 -6.60
C SER A 132 -19.83 3.59 -5.85
N ILE A 133 -20.04 3.33 -4.56
CA ILE A 133 -21.08 4.03 -3.78
C ILE A 133 -20.74 5.51 -3.57
N ILE A 134 -19.45 5.83 -3.40
CA ILE A 134 -18.96 7.21 -3.28
C ILE A 134 -19.24 7.96 -4.59
N LEU A 135 -18.84 7.40 -5.73
CA LEU A 135 -19.06 8.04 -7.03
C LEU A 135 -20.55 8.25 -7.32
N GLY A 136 -21.40 7.27 -6.95
CA GLY A 136 -22.85 7.40 -7.04
C GLY A 136 -23.39 8.57 -6.21
N CYS A 137 -22.99 8.68 -4.95
CA CYS A 137 -23.42 9.76 -4.07
C CYS A 137 -22.91 11.12 -4.53
N GLU A 138 -21.62 11.23 -4.86
CA GLU A 138 -21.00 12.49 -5.28
C GLU A 138 -21.47 12.95 -6.67
N SER A 139 -22.03 12.06 -7.50
CA SER A 139 -22.71 12.44 -8.75
C SER A 139 -23.88 13.41 -8.54
N LYS A 140 -24.44 13.48 -7.32
CA LYS A 140 -25.50 14.42 -6.93
C LYS A 140 -24.96 15.71 -6.29
N GLY A 141 -23.64 15.89 -6.24
CA GLY A 141 -22.96 17.07 -5.69
C GLY A 141 -22.75 17.05 -4.18
N VAL A 142 -23.23 16.01 -3.48
CA VAL A 142 -22.98 15.77 -2.05
C VAL A 142 -21.53 15.31 -1.86
N ILE A 143 -20.88 15.68 -0.76
CA ILE A 143 -19.52 15.21 -0.43
C ILE A 143 -19.59 13.94 0.42
N SER A 144 -18.86 12.90 0.02
CA SER A 144 -18.75 11.68 0.82
C SER A 144 -17.61 11.76 1.84
N THR A 145 -17.73 11.02 2.93
CA THR A 145 -16.71 10.91 3.99
C THR A 145 -16.44 9.45 4.29
N VAL A 146 -15.44 8.88 3.63
CA VAL A 146 -15.04 7.49 3.86
C VAL A 146 -14.50 7.30 5.28
N LYS A 147 -14.89 6.21 5.96
CA LYS A 147 -14.57 5.99 7.38
C LYS A 147 -14.34 4.50 7.73
N HIS A 148 -13.66 4.16 8.84
CA HIS A 148 -12.87 5.04 9.72
C HIS A 148 -11.39 4.71 9.53
N LEU A 149 -10.60 5.69 9.13
CA LEU A 149 -9.17 5.51 8.87
C LEU A 149 -8.40 5.51 10.19
N VAL A 150 -7.80 4.43 10.67
CA VAL A 150 -7.83 3.04 10.18
C VAL A 150 -7.77 2.08 11.38
N GLY A 151 -8.12 0.81 11.18
CA GLY A 151 -7.98 -0.24 12.21
C GLY A 151 -9.10 -0.25 13.26
N ASN A 152 -10.23 0.41 13.00
CA ASN A 152 -11.41 0.37 13.87
C ASN A 152 -12.23 -0.91 13.61
N ASP A 153 -11.59 -2.07 13.82
CA ASP A 153 -12.14 -3.38 13.43
C ASP A 153 -12.75 -4.15 14.63
N GLN A 154 -12.83 -3.49 15.79
CA GLN A 154 -13.55 -3.92 17.00
C GLN A 154 -14.07 -2.70 17.78
N GLU A 155 -15.14 -2.87 18.55
CA GLU A 155 -15.74 -1.80 19.34
C GLU A 155 -15.20 -1.73 20.78
N HIS A 156 -14.77 -2.86 21.34
CA HIS A 156 -14.27 -2.97 22.70
C HIS A 156 -13.05 -2.04 22.91
N GLU A 157 -13.22 -1.07 23.82
CA GLU A 157 -12.25 0.00 24.13
C GLU A 157 -11.77 0.81 22.92
N ARG A 158 -12.56 0.92 21.85
CA ARG A 158 -12.18 1.58 20.58
C ARG A 158 -11.49 2.95 20.69
N ARG A 159 -11.77 3.74 21.73
CA ARG A 159 -11.12 5.06 21.96
C ARG A 159 -9.74 4.99 22.60
N ALA A 160 -9.40 3.88 23.25
CA ALA A 160 -8.17 3.74 24.03
C ALA A 160 -7.25 2.65 23.47
N VAL A 161 -7.82 1.62 22.83
CA VAL A 161 -7.11 0.44 22.35
C VAL A 161 -6.02 0.82 21.34
N ASP A 162 -4.84 0.22 21.55
CA ASP A 162 -3.73 0.27 20.63
C ASP A 162 -3.68 -0.96 19.74
N VAL A 163 -3.94 -0.77 18.44
CA VAL A 163 -3.82 -1.82 17.44
C VAL A 163 -2.35 -1.95 17.05
N VAL A 164 -1.76 -3.08 17.44
CA VAL A 164 -0.38 -3.43 17.09
C VAL A 164 -0.41 -4.29 15.82
N VAL A 165 0.11 -3.74 14.74
CA VAL A 165 0.01 -4.31 13.39
C VAL A 165 1.29 -4.10 12.59
N THR A 166 1.70 -5.09 11.81
CA THR A 166 2.85 -5.02 10.89
C THR A 166 2.59 -3.97 9.81
N GLN A 167 3.64 -3.41 9.20
CA GLN A 167 3.45 -2.49 8.08
C GLN A 167 2.86 -3.22 6.88
N ARG A 168 3.19 -4.50 6.70
CA ARG A 168 2.64 -5.33 5.64
C ARG A 168 1.12 -5.49 5.74
N ALA A 169 0.59 -5.99 6.87
CA ALA A 169 -0.86 -6.11 7.06
C ALA A 169 -1.55 -4.76 6.99
N LEU A 170 -0.97 -3.72 7.60
CA LEU A 170 -1.52 -2.38 7.55
C LEU A 170 -1.70 -1.90 6.10
N ARG A 171 -0.73 -2.17 5.21
CA ARG A 171 -0.75 -1.75 3.80
C ARG A 171 -1.58 -2.65 2.89
N GLU A 172 -1.50 -3.97 3.07
CA GLU A 172 -2.15 -4.96 2.19
C GLU A 172 -3.62 -5.19 2.54
N ILE A 173 -4.01 -5.05 3.82
CA ILE A 173 -5.36 -5.33 4.30
C ILE A 173 -6.09 -4.04 4.68
N TYR A 174 -5.60 -3.31 5.68
CA TYR A 174 -6.43 -2.29 6.35
C TYR A 174 -6.44 -0.93 5.64
N LEU A 175 -5.31 -0.50 5.07
CA LEU A 175 -5.21 0.73 4.27
C LEU A 175 -5.58 0.51 2.80
N ARG A 176 -5.54 -0.74 2.32
CA ARG A 176 -5.77 -1.06 0.92
C ARG A 176 -7.13 -0.58 0.38
N PRO A 177 -8.29 -0.73 1.07
CA PRO A 177 -9.54 -0.19 0.56
C PRO A 177 -9.55 1.35 0.52
N PHE A 178 -8.93 2.02 1.51
CA PHE A 178 -8.74 3.47 1.48
C PHE A 178 -7.82 3.92 0.35
N GLN A 179 -6.77 3.15 0.03
CA GLN A 179 -5.86 3.42 -1.09
C GLN A 179 -6.59 3.34 -2.43
N ILE A 180 -7.48 2.36 -2.60
CA ILE A 180 -8.33 2.23 -3.79
C ILE A 180 -9.27 3.43 -3.90
N VAL A 181 -9.94 3.83 -2.82
CA VAL A 181 -10.79 5.03 -2.78
C VAL A 181 -9.99 6.29 -3.09
N ALA A 182 -8.80 6.45 -2.53
CA ALA A 182 -7.92 7.60 -2.78
C ALA A 182 -7.42 7.65 -4.24
N ARG A 183 -7.26 6.51 -4.89
CA ARG A 183 -6.87 6.43 -6.30
C ARG A 183 -8.04 6.75 -7.22
N ASP A 184 -9.21 6.16 -6.95
CA ASP A 184 -10.28 6.00 -7.93
C ASP A 184 -11.54 6.85 -7.68
N ALA A 185 -11.74 7.36 -6.47
CA ALA A 185 -12.93 8.16 -6.12
C ALA A 185 -12.57 9.54 -5.54
N LYS A 186 -11.52 9.63 -4.71
CA LYS A 186 -11.02 10.87 -4.09
C LYS A 186 -12.13 11.71 -3.42
N PRO A 187 -12.93 11.15 -2.51
CA PRO A 187 -14.02 11.90 -1.89
C PRO A 187 -13.51 13.17 -1.20
N GLY A 188 -14.38 14.16 -1.08
CA GLY A 188 -14.01 15.48 -0.53
C GLY A 188 -13.62 15.45 0.95
N ALA A 189 -14.01 14.41 1.69
CA ALA A 189 -13.70 14.26 3.11
C ALA A 189 -13.30 12.82 3.50
N LEU A 190 -12.62 12.71 4.64
CA LEU A 190 -12.20 11.46 5.27
C LEU A 190 -12.35 11.57 6.80
N MET A 191 -12.84 10.51 7.44
CA MET A 191 -12.95 10.44 8.90
C MET A 191 -11.92 9.49 9.49
N THR A 192 -11.18 9.96 10.49
CA THR A 192 -10.21 9.15 11.23
C THR A 192 -10.90 8.22 12.24
N SER A 193 -10.28 7.11 12.60
CA SER A 193 -10.75 6.18 13.61
C SER A 193 -10.56 6.68 15.04
N TYR A 194 -11.23 5.99 15.97
CA TYR A 194 -11.08 6.22 17.40
C TYR A 194 -9.76 5.67 17.97
N ASN A 195 -9.27 4.54 17.46
CA ASN A 195 -8.20 3.76 18.06
C ASN A 195 -6.81 4.34 17.78
N LYS A 196 -5.81 3.73 18.40
CA LYS A 196 -4.41 3.93 18.05
C LYS A 196 -3.95 2.88 17.04
N ILE A 197 -2.96 3.23 16.24
CA ILE A 197 -2.16 2.31 15.44
C ILE A 197 -0.72 2.42 15.94
N ASN A 198 -0.14 1.30 16.38
CA ASN A 198 1.26 1.21 16.80
C ASN A 198 1.71 2.34 17.74
N GLY A 199 0.89 2.61 18.77
CA GLY A 199 1.21 3.52 19.87
C GLY A 199 0.64 4.94 19.75
N LYS A 200 0.09 5.35 18.61
CA LYS A 200 -0.46 6.70 18.40
C LYS A 200 -1.89 6.70 17.89
N HIS A 201 -2.71 7.60 18.42
CA HIS A 201 -4.04 7.86 17.87
C HIS A 201 -3.92 8.38 16.44
N VAL A 202 -4.79 7.93 15.54
CA VAL A 202 -4.67 8.29 14.10
C VAL A 202 -4.73 9.80 13.88
N VAL A 203 -5.56 10.50 14.67
CA VAL A 203 -5.66 11.97 14.68
C VAL A 203 -4.36 12.70 15.04
N GLU A 204 -3.38 12.02 15.63
CA GLU A 204 -2.11 12.57 16.11
C GLU A 204 -0.88 12.05 15.35
N ASP A 205 -1.06 11.08 14.44
CA ASP A 205 0.06 10.53 13.67
C ASP A 205 0.21 11.24 12.32
N ALA A 206 1.12 12.23 12.29
CA ALA A 206 1.48 12.95 11.08
C ALA A 206 1.91 12.01 9.93
N ARG A 207 2.53 10.86 10.22
CA ARG A 207 2.93 9.90 9.17
C ARG A 207 1.71 9.30 8.49
N MET A 208 0.66 8.99 9.26
CA MET A 208 -0.59 8.44 8.74
C MET A 208 -1.34 9.48 7.90
N LEU A 209 -1.43 10.73 8.36
CA LEU A 209 -2.14 11.78 7.61
C LEU A 209 -1.33 12.25 6.38
N ASN A 210 0.00 12.29 6.48
CA ASN A 210 0.88 12.60 5.34
C ASN A 210 0.89 11.48 4.30
N LEU A 211 0.73 10.21 4.67
CA LEU A 211 0.57 9.12 3.71
C LEU A 211 -0.59 9.38 2.74
N ILE A 212 -1.71 9.93 3.22
CA ILE A 212 -2.85 10.28 2.38
C ILE A 212 -2.49 11.43 1.41
N ARG A 213 -1.91 12.51 1.95
CA ARG A 213 -1.65 13.75 1.19
C ARG A 213 -0.45 13.65 0.27
N GLU A 214 0.64 13.07 0.75
CA GLU A 214 1.93 13.03 0.07
C GLU A 214 2.12 11.76 -0.75
N GLU A 215 1.79 10.57 -0.22
CA GLU A 215 1.97 9.33 -0.97
C GLU A 215 0.82 9.07 -1.93
N TRP A 216 -0.43 9.13 -1.43
CA TRP A 216 -1.61 8.86 -2.27
C TRP A 216 -2.07 10.07 -3.10
N LYS A 217 -1.46 11.25 -2.87
CA LYS A 217 -1.79 12.50 -3.58
C LYS A 217 -3.29 12.82 -3.52
N TRP A 218 -3.91 12.53 -2.37
CA TRP A 218 -5.30 12.83 -2.10
C TRP A 218 -5.38 13.81 -0.92
N ASN A 219 -6.05 14.95 -1.13
CA ASN A 219 -6.09 16.04 -0.16
C ASN A 219 -7.54 16.31 0.29
N PRO A 220 -8.20 15.38 1.00
CA PRO A 220 -9.55 15.58 1.53
C PRO A 220 -9.53 16.49 2.76
N LEU A 221 -10.70 16.98 3.18
CA LEU A 221 -10.89 17.40 4.57
C LEU A 221 -10.73 16.18 5.49
N ILE A 222 -9.81 16.24 6.45
CA ILE A 222 -9.65 15.19 7.46
C ILE A 222 -10.40 15.63 8.71
N MET A 223 -11.46 14.89 9.07
CA MET A 223 -12.24 15.13 10.28
C MET A 223 -12.07 14.00 11.30
N SER A 224 -12.25 14.32 12.58
CA SER A 224 -12.28 13.29 13.63
C SER A 224 -13.61 12.54 13.58
N ASP A 225 -13.61 11.30 14.05
CA ASP A 225 -14.85 10.70 14.57
C ASP A 225 -15.34 11.52 15.79
N TRP A 226 -16.59 11.29 16.21
CA TRP A 226 -17.26 12.06 17.25
C TRP A 226 -16.57 11.93 18.61
N LEU A 227 -15.93 13.02 19.07
CA LEU A 227 -15.09 13.04 20.28
C LEU A 227 -13.86 12.14 20.16
N GLY A 228 -13.44 11.85 18.92
CA GLY A 228 -12.22 11.11 18.55
C GLY A 228 -10.96 11.99 18.45
N THR A 229 -10.99 13.20 19.03
CA THR A 229 -9.81 14.06 19.23
C THR A 229 -9.34 13.91 20.68
N TYR A 230 -8.02 13.86 20.93
CA TYR A 230 -7.47 13.57 22.27
C TYR A 230 -6.45 14.60 22.76
N THR A 231 -5.91 15.43 21.86
CA THR A 231 -4.96 16.50 22.17
C THR A 231 -5.26 17.75 21.33
N THR A 232 -4.88 18.91 21.87
CA THR A 232 -4.93 20.19 21.13
C THR A 232 -3.76 20.30 20.15
N ILE A 233 -2.53 20.11 20.63
CA ILE A 233 -1.31 20.45 19.90
C ILE A 233 -0.96 19.39 18.86
N ASP A 234 -0.89 18.12 19.27
CA ASP A 234 -0.41 17.04 18.40
C ASP A 234 -1.38 16.80 17.24
N SER A 235 -2.69 16.83 17.49
CA SER A 235 -3.69 16.65 16.43
C SER A 235 -3.65 17.74 15.34
N LEU A 236 -3.49 19.00 15.73
CA LEU A 236 -3.39 20.12 14.78
C LEU A 236 -2.10 20.08 13.96
N ASN A 237 -0.98 19.77 14.62
CA ASN A 237 0.32 19.65 13.97
C ASN A 237 0.41 18.41 13.07
N ALA A 238 -0.28 17.31 13.41
CA ALA A 238 -0.37 16.11 12.59
C ALA A 238 -1.16 16.32 11.30
N GLY A 239 -2.13 17.24 11.30
CA GLY A 239 -2.92 17.58 10.11
C GLY A 239 -4.42 17.31 10.21
N LEU A 240 -4.97 17.09 11.42
CA LEU A 240 -6.42 17.00 11.62
C LEU A 240 -7.08 18.37 11.36
N ASP A 241 -7.93 18.46 10.33
CA ASP A 241 -8.52 19.72 9.91
C ASP A 241 -9.75 20.12 10.73
N LEU A 242 -10.66 19.17 11.02
CA LEU A 242 -11.93 19.44 11.71
C LEU A 242 -12.15 18.48 12.91
N GLU A 243 -12.37 19.03 14.10
CA GLU A 243 -12.87 18.25 15.26
C GLU A 243 -14.40 18.21 15.22
N MET A 244 -14.95 16.99 15.33
CA MET A 244 -16.39 16.76 15.49
C MET A 244 -16.67 16.02 16.81
N PRO A 245 -17.82 16.25 17.46
CA PRO A 245 -18.79 17.32 17.25
C PRO A 245 -18.39 18.64 17.91
N GLY A 246 -19.21 19.68 17.71
CA GLY A 246 -19.26 20.88 18.53
C GLY A 246 -20.19 20.80 19.76
N PRO A 247 -20.01 21.69 20.77
CA PRO A 247 -18.87 22.58 20.92
C PRO A 247 -17.59 21.80 21.25
N SER A 248 -16.47 22.28 20.73
CA SER A 248 -15.17 21.62 20.86
C SER A 248 -14.73 21.37 22.31
N ARG A 249 -14.00 20.27 22.54
CA ARG A 249 -13.34 19.98 23.83
C ARG A 249 -11.86 20.33 23.83
N TYR A 250 -11.17 20.14 22.70
CA TYR A 250 -9.72 20.26 22.62
C TYR A 250 -9.25 21.48 21.81
N ARG A 251 -10.15 22.16 21.10
CA ARG A 251 -9.89 23.38 20.34
C ARG A 251 -10.51 24.59 21.07
N GLY A 252 -10.57 25.75 20.42
CA GLY A 252 -10.98 27.01 21.07
C GLY A 252 -9.87 27.58 21.96
N LYS A 253 -10.19 27.92 23.21
CA LYS A 253 -9.28 28.61 24.15
C LYS A 253 -7.92 27.92 24.36
N TYR A 254 -7.86 26.59 24.23
CA TYR A 254 -6.60 25.85 24.39
C TYR A 254 -5.63 26.09 23.22
N ILE A 255 -6.15 26.38 22.02
CA ILE A 255 -5.33 26.76 20.87
C ILE A 255 -4.66 28.12 21.12
N GLU A 256 -5.40 29.09 21.64
CA GLU A 256 -4.86 30.42 21.95
C GLU A 256 -3.67 30.31 22.92
N SER A 257 -3.82 29.51 23.99
CA SER A 257 -2.74 29.25 24.94
C SER A 257 -1.54 28.55 24.28
N ALA A 258 -1.79 27.57 23.41
CA ALA A 258 -0.73 26.83 22.72
C ALA A 258 0.04 27.71 21.71
N MET A 259 -0.65 28.63 21.04
CA MET A 259 -0.04 29.61 20.13
C MET A 259 0.84 30.62 20.88
N GLN A 260 0.38 31.13 22.03
CA GLN A 260 1.18 32.01 22.89
C GLN A 260 2.46 31.31 23.37
N ALA A 261 2.37 30.01 23.67
CA ALA A 261 3.51 29.16 24.00
C ALA A 261 4.34 28.72 22.78
N ARG A 262 3.98 29.11 21.55
CA ARG A 262 4.62 28.73 20.28
C ARG A 262 4.65 27.21 20.00
N LEU A 263 3.72 26.47 20.57
CA LEU A 263 3.55 25.02 20.35
C LEU A 263 2.78 24.73 19.06
N ILE A 264 2.03 25.72 18.56
CA ILE A 264 1.34 25.69 17.27
C ILE A 264 1.73 26.95 16.49
N LYS A 265 2.12 26.77 15.22
CA LYS A 265 2.45 27.89 14.33
C LYS A 265 1.17 28.53 13.79
N GLN A 266 1.18 29.85 13.58
CA GLN A 266 0.08 30.55 12.88
C GLN A 266 -0.25 29.88 11.54
N SER A 267 0.78 29.52 10.78
CA SER A 267 0.64 28.83 9.49
C SER A 267 -0.08 27.48 9.60
N THR A 268 -0.01 26.80 10.76
CA THR A 268 -0.75 25.55 10.99
C THR A 268 -2.25 25.85 11.08
N ILE A 269 -2.64 26.85 11.88
CA ILE A 269 -4.04 27.28 12.02
C ILE A 269 -4.60 27.72 10.66
N GLU A 270 -3.87 28.57 9.94
CA GLU A 270 -4.29 29.03 8.61
C GLU A 270 -4.40 27.88 7.60
N ALA A 271 -3.50 26.90 7.64
CA ALA A 271 -3.57 25.75 6.75
C ALA A 271 -4.76 24.83 7.07
N ARG A 272 -5.11 24.62 8.35
CA ARG A 272 -6.30 23.84 8.73
C ARG A 272 -7.58 24.61 8.40
N ALA A 273 -7.66 25.90 8.71
CA ALA A 273 -8.80 26.75 8.41
C ALA A 273 -9.04 26.88 6.90
N ARG A 274 -7.96 27.01 6.10
CA ARG A 274 -8.03 26.94 4.64
C ARG A 274 -8.68 25.64 4.17
N LYS A 275 -8.27 24.50 4.73
CA LYS A 275 -8.82 23.20 4.34
C LYS A 275 -10.31 23.08 4.64
N VAL A 276 -10.76 23.59 5.79
CA VAL A 276 -12.18 23.68 6.12
C VAL A 276 -12.91 24.59 5.13
N LEU A 277 -12.37 25.76 4.80
CA LEU A 277 -12.97 26.68 3.82
C LEU A 277 -13.03 26.10 2.41
N GLU A 278 -12.01 25.35 1.96
CA GLU A 278 -12.02 24.61 0.69
C GLU A 278 -13.18 23.61 0.66
N PHE A 279 -13.32 22.82 1.74
CA PHE A 279 -14.42 21.88 1.90
C PHE A 279 -15.78 22.58 1.90
N ILE A 280 -15.94 23.67 2.66
CA ILE A 280 -17.18 24.45 2.69
C ILE A 280 -17.51 24.99 1.30
N LYS A 281 -16.52 25.53 0.58
CA LYS A 281 -16.70 26.03 -0.78
C LYS A 281 -17.14 24.93 -1.75
N GLN A 282 -16.56 23.74 -1.64
CA GLN A 282 -16.94 22.58 -2.44
C GLN A 282 -18.34 22.07 -2.09
N ALA A 283 -18.62 21.83 -0.81
CA ALA A 283 -19.90 21.32 -0.32
C ALA A 283 -21.06 22.30 -0.56
N SER A 284 -20.81 23.61 -0.54
CA SER A 284 -21.82 24.65 -0.80
C SER A 284 -22.34 24.69 -2.24
N GLN A 285 -21.74 23.94 -3.18
CA GLN A 285 -22.21 23.86 -4.56
C GLN A 285 -23.54 23.10 -4.68
N VAL A 286 -23.77 22.09 -3.84
CA VAL A 286 -25.06 21.39 -3.80
C VAL A 286 -26.11 22.28 -3.14
N GLN A 287 -27.26 22.43 -3.81
CA GLN A 287 -28.39 23.17 -3.27
C GLN A 287 -29.20 22.25 -2.37
N VAL A 288 -29.31 22.62 -1.10
CA VAL A 288 -30.05 21.85 -0.11
C VAL A 288 -31.00 22.74 0.69
N SER A 289 -32.08 22.16 1.20
CA SER A 289 -33.05 22.88 2.02
C SER A 289 -32.54 23.08 3.44
N ALA A 290 -32.82 24.24 4.04
CA ALA A 290 -32.54 24.46 5.47
C ALA A 290 -33.37 23.53 6.37
N VAL A 291 -34.58 23.17 5.92
CA VAL A 291 -35.51 22.28 6.64
C VAL A 291 -35.39 20.87 6.06
N GLU A 292 -35.23 19.88 6.92
CA GLU A 292 -35.20 18.46 6.54
C GLU A 292 -36.56 18.00 6.02
N ARG A 293 -36.56 17.14 4.99
CA ARG A 293 -37.75 16.55 4.39
C ARG A 293 -37.52 15.06 4.10
N GLY A 294 -38.63 14.33 3.95
CA GLY A 294 -38.64 12.98 3.40
C GLY A 294 -38.74 12.98 1.88
N ARG A 295 -38.41 11.84 1.26
CA ARG A 295 -38.43 11.59 -0.19
C ARG A 295 -38.88 10.15 -0.49
N ASP A 296 -40.00 9.73 0.10
CA ASP A 296 -40.51 8.37 -0.05
C ASP A 296 -41.21 8.14 -1.40
N LEU A 297 -40.43 7.96 -2.48
CA LEU A 297 -40.91 7.82 -3.86
C LEU A 297 -40.97 6.37 -4.35
N PRO A 298 -41.95 5.98 -5.20
CA PRO A 298 -42.08 4.61 -5.69
C PRO A 298 -40.83 4.02 -6.37
N GLU A 299 -40.09 4.82 -7.14
CA GLU A 299 -38.84 4.42 -7.78
C GLU A 299 -37.72 4.12 -6.78
N ASP A 300 -37.65 4.88 -5.68
CA ASP A 300 -36.68 4.69 -4.61
C ASP A 300 -36.99 3.40 -3.84
N ARG A 301 -38.29 3.10 -3.62
CA ARG A 301 -38.76 1.82 -3.06
C ARG A 301 -38.40 0.64 -3.96
N ALA A 302 -38.63 0.75 -5.27
CA ALA A 302 -38.32 -0.29 -6.24
C ALA A 302 -36.81 -0.58 -6.30
N LEU A 303 -35.97 0.46 -6.26
CA LEU A 303 -34.52 0.31 -6.19
C LEU A 303 -34.11 -0.36 -4.87
N ASN A 304 -34.67 0.05 -3.73
CA ASN A 304 -34.36 -0.55 -2.43
C ASN A 304 -34.71 -2.05 -2.39
N ARG A 305 -35.88 -2.44 -2.92
CA ARG A 305 -36.27 -3.85 -3.09
C ARG A 305 -35.30 -4.61 -3.99
N LYS A 306 -34.88 -4.02 -5.11
CA LYS A 306 -33.89 -4.61 -6.01
C LYS A 306 -32.54 -4.82 -5.32
N ILE A 307 -32.05 -3.83 -4.55
CA ILE A 307 -30.79 -3.95 -3.80
C ILE A 307 -30.91 -5.06 -2.76
N CYS A 308 -32.01 -5.10 -2.00
CA CYS A 308 -32.26 -6.17 -1.04
C CYS A 308 -32.25 -7.55 -1.72
N ALA A 309 -33.06 -7.77 -2.76
CA ALA A 309 -33.15 -9.07 -3.44
C ALA A 309 -31.79 -9.52 -4.04
N ASN A 310 -30.99 -8.58 -4.55
CA ASN A 310 -29.66 -8.86 -5.10
C ASN A 310 -28.56 -9.01 -4.05
N SER A 311 -28.85 -8.78 -2.77
CA SER A 311 -27.92 -9.00 -1.65
C SER A 311 -28.06 -10.39 -1.01
N ILE A 312 -29.19 -11.06 -1.23
CA ILE A 312 -29.52 -12.34 -0.59
C ILE A 312 -28.68 -13.46 -1.19
N VAL A 313 -27.94 -14.16 -0.34
CA VAL A 313 -27.09 -15.28 -0.73
C VAL A 313 -27.82 -16.59 -0.48
N LEU A 314 -28.03 -17.38 -1.53
CA LEU A 314 -28.51 -18.75 -1.40
C LEU A 314 -27.32 -19.65 -1.00
N LEU A 315 -27.27 -20.07 0.26
CA LEU A 315 -26.14 -20.84 0.81
C LEU A 315 -26.24 -22.32 0.48
N LYS A 316 -27.44 -22.89 0.59
CA LYS A 316 -27.72 -24.31 0.31
C LYS A 316 -29.11 -24.45 -0.31
N ASN A 317 -29.26 -25.31 -1.31
CA ASN A 317 -30.56 -25.63 -1.91
C ASN A 317 -30.54 -27.02 -2.56
N GLU A 318 -31.25 -27.99 -1.97
CA GLU A 318 -31.41 -29.34 -2.52
C GLU A 318 -32.76 -29.54 -3.23
N GLY A 319 -33.15 -28.54 -4.03
CA GLY A 319 -34.35 -28.59 -4.88
C GLY A 319 -35.64 -28.10 -4.21
N ILE A 320 -35.56 -27.39 -3.07
CA ILE A 320 -36.73 -26.80 -2.40
C ILE A 320 -37.11 -25.48 -3.06
N LEU A 321 -36.13 -24.61 -3.34
CA LEU A 321 -36.35 -23.31 -3.97
C LEU A 321 -36.16 -23.36 -5.50
N PRO A 322 -36.93 -22.54 -6.26
CA PRO A 322 -37.94 -21.58 -5.79
C PRO A 322 -39.26 -22.24 -5.36
N LEU A 323 -39.95 -21.65 -4.39
CA LEU A 323 -41.27 -22.12 -3.91
C LEU A 323 -42.36 -21.88 -4.95
N PRO A 324 -43.35 -22.78 -5.07
CA PRO A 324 -44.48 -22.58 -5.97
C PRO A 324 -45.41 -21.46 -5.48
N ARG A 325 -46.11 -20.81 -6.43
CA ARG A 325 -47.13 -19.78 -6.14
C ARG A 325 -48.48 -20.35 -5.68
N GLN A 326 -48.69 -21.64 -5.88
CA GLN A 326 -49.91 -22.33 -5.49
C GLN A 326 -49.57 -23.30 -4.36
N ILE A 327 -49.80 -22.84 -3.13
CA ILE A 327 -49.60 -23.60 -1.89
C ILE A 327 -50.92 -23.63 -1.15
N ARG A 328 -51.34 -24.79 -0.63
CA ARG A 328 -52.60 -24.89 0.12
C ARG A 328 -52.40 -24.34 1.54
N LYS A 329 -51.33 -24.76 2.19
CA LYS A 329 -51.00 -24.40 3.57
C LYS A 329 -49.50 -24.15 3.73
N ILE A 330 -49.13 -23.02 4.31
CA ILE A 330 -47.73 -22.65 4.57
C ILE A 330 -47.50 -22.35 6.05
N ALA A 331 -46.39 -22.84 6.60
CA ALA A 331 -45.95 -22.48 7.94
C ALA A 331 -44.93 -21.34 7.86
N LEU A 332 -45.21 -20.24 8.56
CA LEU A 332 -44.32 -19.10 8.71
C LEU A 332 -43.83 -19.07 10.16
N ILE A 333 -42.58 -19.47 10.38
CA ILE A 333 -42.02 -19.72 11.71
C ILE A 333 -40.89 -18.73 12.01
N GLY A 334 -40.77 -18.32 13.27
CA GLY A 334 -39.67 -17.49 13.76
C GLY A 334 -40.08 -16.03 14.02
N SER A 335 -39.43 -15.38 14.98
CA SER A 335 -39.76 -13.99 15.36
C SER A 335 -39.56 -13.00 14.21
N HIS A 336 -38.53 -13.17 13.38
CA HIS A 336 -38.22 -12.26 12.29
C HIS A 336 -39.25 -12.25 11.15
N MET A 337 -40.19 -13.19 11.13
CA MET A 337 -41.34 -13.12 10.23
C MET A 337 -42.11 -11.80 10.37
N LYS A 338 -42.36 -11.34 11.61
CA LYS A 338 -43.15 -10.13 11.89
C LYS A 338 -42.33 -8.96 12.41
N THR A 339 -41.18 -9.23 13.05
CA THR A 339 -40.24 -8.21 13.54
C THR A 339 -38.90 -8.36 12.81
N PRO A 340 -38.82 -7.91 11.54
CA PRO A 340 -37.63 -8.09 10.74
C PRO A 340 -36.45 -7.26 11.28
N ALA A 341 -35.24 -7.79 11.15
CA ALA A 341 -34.03 -7.02 11.41
C ALA A 341 -33.64 -6.23 10.14
N ILE A 342 -33.96 -4.93 10.12
CA ILE A 342 -33.75 -4.08 8.93
C ILE A 342 -32.38 -3.38 8.89
N SER A 343 -31.73 -3.21 10.04
CA SER A 343 -30.40 -2.62 10.19
C SER A 343 -29.73 -3.09 11.50
N GLY A 344 -28.41 -2.90 11.61
CA GLY A 344 -27.69 -3.04 12.88
C GLY A 344 -27.77 -1.76 13.74
N GLY A 345 -27.27 -1.83 14.97
CA GLY A 345 -27.38 -0.75 15.95
C GLY A 345 -26.34 0.36 15.81
N GLY A 346 -26.59 1.52 16.44
CA GLY A 346 -25.64 2.63 16.54
C GLY A 346 -25.83 3.72 15.48
N SER A 347 -24.74 4.38 15.08
CA SER A 347 -24.77 5.51 14.13
C SER A 347 -25.28 5.15 12.74
N ALA A 348 -25.31 3.86 12.36
CA ALA A 348 -25.90 3.42 11.10
C ALA A 348 -27.44 3.28 11.18
N SER A 349 -28.02 3.23 12.39
CA SER A 349 -29.47 3.14 12.53
C SER A 349 -30.18 4.47 12.23
N LEU A 350 -31.40 4.36 11.73
CA LEU A 350 -32.29 5.47 11.39
C LEU A 350 -33.75 5.04 11.50
N GLU A 351 -34.65 6.02 11.55
CA GLU A 351 -36.10 5.78 11.44
C GLU A 351 -36.47 5.54 9.96
N PRO A 352 -36.93 4.35 9.56
CA PRO A 352 -37.25 4.08 8.16
C PRO A 352 -38.61 4.71 7.79
N TYR A 353 -38.81 5.10 6.52
CA TYR A 353 -40.14 5.50 6.03
C TYR A 353 -41.21 4.42 6.31
N TYR A 354 -40.82 3.17 6.19
CA TYR A 354 -41.63 1.97 6.45
C TYR A 354 -40.70 0.75 6.53
N SER A 355 -41.21 -0.37 7.03
CA SER A 355 -40.52 -1.66 6.97
C SER A 355 -41.51 -2.75 6.59
N VAL A 356 -41.20 -3.55 5.58
CA VAL A 356 -42.02 -4.69 5.16
C VAL A 356 -41.55 -5.95 5.84
N SER A 357 -42.46 -6.63 6.56
CA SER A 357 -42.17 -7.92 7.18
C SER A 357 -42.23 -9.06 6.17
N LEU A 358 -41.48 -10.14 6.39
CA LEU A 358 -41.55 -11.31 5.51
C LEU A 358 -42.92 -12.00 5.61
N TYR A 359 -43.58 -11.92 6.77
CA TYR A 359 -44.95 -12.36 6.94
C TYR A 359 -45.91 -11.66 5.98
N ASP A 360 -45.85 -10.32 5.90
CA ASP A 360 -46.71 -9.54 5.02
C ASP A 360 -46.40 -9.82 3.55
N ALA A 361 -45.11 -9.84 3.17
CA ALA A 361 -44.68 -10.16 1.81
C ALA A 361 -45.11 -11.57 1.37
N CYS A 362 -45.04 -12.57 2.25
CA CYS A 362 -45.56 -13.91 1.96
C CYS A 362 -47.08 -13.93 1.78
N ARG A 363 -47.85 -13.17 2.58
CA ARG A 363 -49.30 -13.07 2.42
C ARG A 363 -49.70 -12.38 1.13
N GLU A 364 -48.95 -11.36 0.71
CA GLU A 364 -49.13 -10.71 -0.59
C GLU A 364 -48.79 -11.66 -1.74
N ALA A 365 -47.72 -12.42 -1.62
CA ALA A 365 -47.30 -13.41 -2.61
C ALA A 365 -48.25 -14.61 -2.73
N LEU A 366 -48.99 -14.94 -1.66
CA LEU A 366 -49.86 -16.12 -1.51
C LEU A 366 -51.24 -15.75 -0.92
N PRO A 367 -52.07 -14.97 -1.63
CA PRO A 367 -53.31 -14.41 -1.06
C PRO A 367 -54.38 -15.46 -0.72
N ASN A 368 -54.30 -16.66 -1.31
CA ASN A 368 -55.29 -17.74 -1.15
C ASN A 368 -54.78 -18.92 -0.31
N THR A 369 -53.63 -18.78 0.36
CA THR A 369 -52.99 -19.85 1.14
C THR A 369 -53.34 -19.75 2.61
N GLU A 370 -53.61 -20.88 3.26
CA GLU A 370 -53.75 -20.95 4.72
C GLU A 370 -52.38 -20.74 5.38
N VAL A 371 -52.25 -19.70 6.21
CA VAL A 371 -50.99 -19.35 6.88
C VAL A 371 -51.02 -19.79 8.34
N LEU A 372 -50.13 -20.73 8.70
CA LEU A 372 -49.86 -21.10 10.08
C LEU A 372 -48.66 -20.30 10.59
N TYR A 373 -48.89 -19.33 11.48
CA TYR A 373 -47.82 -18.51 12.04
C TYR A 373 -47.48 -18.94 13.46
N GLN A 374 -46.18 -19.13 13.74
CA GLN A 374 -45.68 -19.38 15.09
C GLN A 374 -44.37 -18.62 15.30
N ALA A 375 -44.22 -17.95 16.45
CA ALA A 375 -42.94 -17.32 16.80
C ALA A 375 -41.85 -18.38 17.07
N GLY A 376 -42.21 -19.50 17.70
CA GLY A 376 -41.30 -20.61 18.03
C GLY A 376 -40.30 -20.27 19.13
N ALA A 377 -39.40 -19.33 18.86
CA ALA A 377 -38.43 -18.80 19.80
C ALA A 377 -38.18 -17.32 19.48
N TYR A 378 -37.86 -16.52 20.49
CA TYR A 378 -37.57 -15.12 20.31
C TYR A 378 -36.08 -14.87 20.02
N ALA A 379 -35.78 -14.09 18.99
CA ALA A 379 -34.42 -13.70 18.62
C ALA A 379 -33.93 -12.39 19.28
N HIS A 380 -34.79 -11.69 20.01
CA HIS A 380 -34.45 -10.40 20.60
C HIS A 380 -33.56 -10.57 21.84
N LYS A 381 -32.58 -9.68 22.01
CA LYS A 381 -31.77 -9.63 23.24
C LYS A 381 -32.45 -8.82 24.34
N MET A 382 -33.06 -7.70 23.93
CA MET A 382 -33.92 -6.85 24.75
C MET A 382 -35.36 -7.04 24.29
N LEU A 383 -36.33 -6.76 25.16
CA LEU A 383 -37.74 -6.87 24.76
C LEU A 383 -38.04 -5.93 23.58
N PRO A 384 -38.89 -6.35 22.62
CA PRO A 384 -39.16 -5.58 21.43
C PRO A 384 -39.90 -4.29 21.78
N VAL A 385 -39.59 -3.21 21.06
CA VAL A 385 -40.27 -1.91 21.22
C VAL A 385 -41.78 -2.03 20.93
N ILE A 386 -42.58 -1.23 21.63
CA ILE A 386 -44.05 -1.34 21.65
C ILE A 386 -44.75 -0.31 20.77
N ASP A 387 -44.04 0.25 19.79
CA ASP A 387 -44.46 1.39 18.96
C ASP A 387 -45.85 1.20 18.34
N ARG A 388 -46.18 -0.03 17.89
CA ARG A 388 -47.48 -0.35 17.27
C ARG A 388 -48.65 -0.47 18.25
N LEU A 389 -48.34 -0.72 19.53
CA LEU A 389 -49.32 -0.91 20.60
C LEU A 389 -49.53 0.39 21.39
N LEU A 390 -48.79 1.45 21.05
CA LEU A 390 -48.78 2.72 21.75
C LEU A 390 -49.52 3.79 20.94
N GLY A 391 -50.59 4.34 21.52
CA GLY A 391 -51.34 5.49 20.99
C GLY A 391 -51.12 6.76 21.80
N ASN A 392 -51.40 7.93 21.22
CA ASN A 392 -51.38 9.23 21.90
C ASN A 392 -50.08 9.54 22.68
N ALA A 393 -48.94 9.05 22.19
CA ALA A 393 -47.69 9.14 22.92
C ALA A 393 -46.95 10.46 22.71
N ALA A 394 -46.48 11.06 23.81
CA ALA A 394 -45.70 12.29 23.79
C ALA A 394 -44.68 12.33 24.93
N ILE A 395 -43.57 13.03 24.73
CA ILE A 395 -42.59 13.34 25.77
C ILE A 395 -42.67 14.82 26.11
N GLN A 396 -42.83 15.12 27.39
CA GLN A 396 -42.84 16.47 27.96
C GLN A 396 -41.50 16.75 28.64
N PHE A 397 -40.84 17.86 28.31
CA PHE A 397 -39.50 18.19 28.81
C PHE A 397 -39.53 19.30 29.86
N TYR A 398 -38.65 19.18 30.86
CA TYR A 398 -38.57 20.05 32.04
C TYR A 398 -37.11 20.30 32.45
N ASN A 399 -36.82 21.46 33.05
CA ASN A 399 -35.54 21.72 33.69
C ASN A 399 -35.52 21.33 35.17
N GLU A 400 -36.68 21.06 35.76
CA GLU A 400 -36.83 20.70 37.17
C GLU A 400 -37.09 19.20 37.35
N PRO A 401 -36.54 18.57 38.41
CA PRO A 401 -36.83 17.18 38.72
C PRO A 401 -38.29 16.96 39.16
N MET A 402 -38.70 15.70 39.13
CA MET A 402 -39.96 15.23 39.74
C MET A 402 -40.07 15.65 41.21
N GLY A 403 -41.29 16.00 41.64
CA GLY A 403 -41.60 16.41 43.02
C GLY A 403 -41.35 17.89 43.35
N LYS A 404 -40.89 18.69 42.37
CA LYS A 404 -40.85 20.16 42.45
C LYS A 404 -41.94 20.78 41.58
N ASP A 405 -42.14 22.09 41.72
CA ASP A 405 -42.93 22.86 40.76
C ASP A 405 -42.17 22.86 39.42
N ARG A 406 -42.75 22.24 38.38
CA ARG A 406 -42.08 21.99 37.09
C ARG A 406 -42.66 22.91 36.02
N GLN A 407 -41.80 23.56 35.24
CA GLN A 407 -42.23 24.35 34.08
C GLN A 407 -42.08 23.51 32.81
N LEU A 408 -43.18 23.29 32.10
CA LEU A 408 -43.15 22.63 30.79
C LEU A 408 -42.38 23.48 29.76
N ILE A 409 -41.30 22.93 29.21
CA ILE A 409 -40.45 23.60 28.22
C ILE A 409 -40.90 23.27 26.80
N SER A 410 -41.07 21.98 26.49
CA SER A 410 -41.50 21.50 25.18
C SER A 410 -42.28 20.19 25.31
N THR A 411 -43.03 19.87 24.26
CA THR A 411 -43.71 18.58 24.10
C THR A 411 -43.44 18.07 22.70
N GLU A 412 -42.97 16.84 22.58
CA GLU A 412 -42.66 16.19 21.31
C GLU A 412 -43.50 14.92 21.16
N PRO A 413 -44.09 14.65 19.98
CA PRO A 413 -44.74 13.38 19.72
C PRO A 413 -43.71 12.23 19.73
N VAL A 414 -44.15 11.04 20.13
CA VAL A 414 -43.30 9.84 20.17
C VAL A 414 -43.79 8.86 19.11
N SER A 415 -42.92 8.57 18.15
CA SER A 415 -43.11 7.46 17.21
C SER A 415 -42.48 6.16 17.69
N THR A 416 -41.50 6.22 18.59
CA THR A 416 -40.81 5.04 19.11
C THR A 416 -40.47 5.13 20.60
N THR A 417 -40.61 4.01 21.31
CA THR A 417 -40.24 3.89 22.74
C THR A 417 -38.74 3.70 22.98
N ALA A 418 -37.93 3.66 21.91
CA ALA A 418 -36.47 3.73 21.96
C ALA A 418 -35.97 5.10 21.52
N PHE A 419 -35.69 6.01 22.46
CA PHE A 419 -35.29 7.38 22.17
C PHE A 419 -33.89 7.72 22.69
N GLN A 420 -33.16 8.54 21.93
CA GLN A 420 -31.84 9.04 22.29
C GLN A 420 -31.78 10.57 22.16
N PHE A 421 -31.35 11.26 23.21
CA PHE A 421 -31.35 12.72 23.29
C PHE A 421 -29.95 13.35 23.14
N MET A 422 -28.96 12.58 22.70
CA MET A 422 -27.57 13.06 22.59
C MET A 422 -27.40 14.32 21.73
N ASP A 423 -28.21 14.44 20.67
CA ASP A 423 -28.28 15.59 19.76
C ASP A 423 -29.58 16.38 19.88
N TYR A 424 -30.46 16.03 20.83
CA TYR A 424 -31.70 16.77 21.06
C TYR A 424 -31.42 18.14 21.70
N SER A 425 -32.18 19.14 21.27
CA SER A 425 -32.19 20.47 21.88
C SER A 425 -33.55 21.14 21.66
N ALA A 426 -33.94 21.96 22.63
CA ALA A 426 -35.12 22.81 22.56
C ALA A 426 -34.82 24.18 23.21
N PRO A 427 -35.42 25.28 22.73
CA PRO A 427 -35.25 26.58 23.36
C PRO A 427 -35.59 26.55 24.85
N GLY A 428 -34.65 26.99 25.70
CA GLY A 428 -34.83 27.03 27.16
C GLY A 428 -34.55 25.71 27.89
N LEU A 429 -34.33 24.59 27.19
CA LEU A 429 -33.97 23.31 27.81
C LEU A 429 -32.47 23.25 28.14
N ASN A 430 -32.13 22.89 29.37
CA ASN A 430 -30.75 22.64 29.76
C ASN A 430 -30.25 21.31 29.17
N ARG A 431 -29.48 21.37 28.08
CA ARG A 431 -28.96 20.19 27.37
C ARG A 431 -28.14 19.22 28.25
N GLY A 432 -27.49 19.73 29.29
CA GLY A 432 -26.66 18.91 30.17
C GLY A 432 -27.44 18.22 31.29
N LEU A 433 -28.48 18.86 31.82
CA LEU A 433 -29.24 18.34 32.95
C LEU A 433 -30.70 18.77 32.83
N PHE A 434 -31.55 17.82 32.46
CA PHE A 434 -32.99 17.97 32.34
C PHE A 434 -33.74 16.69 32.72
N TRP A 435 -35.06 16.80 32.80
CA TRP A 435 -35.99 15.70 33.03
C TRP A 435 -37.06 15.66 31.94
N ALA A 436 -37.63 14.49 31.72
CA ALA A 436 -38.70 14.32 30.75
C ALA A 436 -39.74 13.31 31.25
N THR A 437 -41.00 13.50 30.88
CA THR A 437 -42.08 12.55 31.17
C THR A 437 -42.65 12.06 29.84
N LEU A 438 -42.45 10.78 29.51
CA LEU A 438 -43.18 10.11 28.43
C LEU A 438 -44.56 9.72 28.95
N ILE A 439 -45.61 10.01 28.20
CA ILE A 439 -46.98 9.51 28.44
C ILE A 439 -47.52 8.87 27.16
N GLY A 440 -48.35 7.84 27.29
CA GLY A 440 -49.04 7.21 26.15
C GLY A 440 -50.07 6.16 26.57
N ASP A 441 -50.88 5.74 25.61
CA ASP A 441 -51.93 4.73 25.76
C ASP A 441 -51.44 3.40 25.19
N PHE A 442 -51.10 2.43 26.04
CA PHE A 442 -50.72 1.09 25.61
C PHE A 442 -51.93 0.17 25.53
N THR A 443 -52.18 -0.41 24.36
CA THR A 443 -53.28 -1.35 24.14
C THR A 443 -52.71 -2.72 23.73
N PRO A 444 -52.66 -3.72 24.62
CA PRO A 444 -52.13 -5.03 24.29
C PRO A 444 -53.07 -5.74 23.30
N ASP A 445 -52.49 -6.56 22.43
CA ASP A 445 -53.19 -7.36 21.43
C ASP A 445 -53.57 -8.76 21.93
N ALA A 446 -53.04 -9.17 23.08
CA ALA A 446 -53.30 -10.44 23.74
C ALA A 446 -53.49 -10.27 25.25
N SER A 447 -54.38 -11.07 25.82
CA SER A 447 -54.57 -11.13 27.27
C SER A 447 -53.56 -12.07 27.90
N GLY A 448 -53.05 -11.70 29.07
CA GLY A 448 -52.12 -12.52 29.85
C GLY A 448 -51.09 -11.67 30.61
N LEU A 449 -50.04 -12.34 31.09
CA LEU A 449 -48.93 -11.66 31.75
C LEU A 449 -47.97 -11.08 30.71
N TRP A 450 -47.82 -9.76 30.70
CA TRP A 450 -46.87 -9.06 29.83
C TRP A 450 -45.60 -8.72 30.60
N ASP A 451 -44.46 -8.99 29.97
CA ASP A 451 -43.15 -8.56 30.44
C ASP A 451 -42.80 -7.22 29.79
N PHE A 452 -42.33 -6.28 30.61
CA PHE A 452 -41.83 -4.97 30.23
C PHE A 452 -40.35 -4.88 30.58
N GLY A 453 -39.59 -4.21 29.73
CA GLY A 453 -38.15 -4.05 29.87
C GLY A 453 -37.77 -2.59 29.68
N LEU A 454 -37.03 -2.02 30.63
CA LEU A 454 -36.57 -0.63 30.57
C LEU A 454 -35.06 -0.55 30.78
N SER A 455 -34.36 -0.04 29.76
CA SER A 455 -32.95 0.35 29.85
C SER A 455 -32.80 1.86 29.70
N VAL A 456 -31.81 2.44 30.38
CA VAL A 456 -31.62 3.90 30.39
C VAL A 456 -30.14 4.29 30.42
N PHE A 457 -29.79 5.36 29.72
CA PHE A 457 -28.60 6.17 29.99
C PHE A 457 -29.03 7.49 30.61
N GLY A 458 -28.91 7.59 31.94
CA GLY A 458 -29.62 8.59 32.76
C GLY A 458 -30.29 7.88 33.92
N THR A 459 -31.52 8.27 34.27
CA THR A 459 -32.39 7.57 35.22
C THR A 459 -33.78 7.45 34.63
N ALA A 460 -34.48 6.33 34.81
CA ALA A 460 -35.86 6.22 34.34
C ALA A 460 -36.69 5.25 35.19
N ASN A 461 -37.98 5.55 35.36
CA ASN A 461 -38.95 4.63 35.99
C ASN A 461 -40.16 4.44 35.08
N LEU A 462 -40.67 3.20 34.99
CA LEU A 462 -41.90 2.86 34.26
C LEU A 462 -43.08 2.76 35.21
N TYR A 463 -44.17 3.44 34.87
CA TYR A 463 -45.46 3.31 35.51
C TYR A 463 -46.53 2.86 34.51
N ILE A 464 -47.44 1.99 34.95
CA ILE A 464 -48.63 1.56 34.19
C ILE A 464 -49.87 1.79 35.06
N ASP A 465 -50.76 2.70 34.67
CA ASP A 465 -51.88 3.19 35.49
C ASP A 465 -51.43 3.67 36.88
N ASP A 466 -50.35 4.47 36.89
CA ASP A 466 -49.70 5.03 38.09
C ASP A 466 -49.09 4.00 39.08
N GLU A 467 -49.16 2.72 38.76
CA GLU A 467 -48.42 1.67 39.45
C GLU A 467 -46.98 1.61 38.94
N LEU A 468 -45.99 1.66 39.85
CA LEU A 468 -44.57 1.51 39.51
C LEU A 468 -44.29 0.05 39.11
N VAL A 469 -43.94 -0.17 37.84
CA VAL A 469 -43.63 -1.49 37.30
C VAL A 469 -42.12 -1.75 37.23
N ILE A 470 -41.33 -0.71 36.89
CA ILE A 470 -39.86 -0.80 36.85
C ILE A 470 -39.25 0.44 37.52
N ASP A 471 -38.36 0.21 38.49
CA ASP A 471 -37.48 1.24 39.08
C ASP A 471 -36.07 1.08 38.50
N ASN A 472 -35.66 2.03 37.66
CA ASN A 472 -34.30 2.13 37.14
C ASN A 472 -33.70 3.52 37.46
N THR A 473 -34.01 3.99 38.67
CA THR A 473 -33.51 5.24 39.26
C THR A 473 -32.79 4.97 40.58
N THR A 474 -33.37 4.16 41.47
CA THR A 474 -32.82 3.93 42.83
C THR A 474 -31.60 3.01 42.82
N SER A 475 -31.63 1.97 42.00
CA SER A 475 -30.54 1.00 41.83
C SER A 475 -30.32 0.76 40.34
N GLN A 476 -29.12 1.06 39.85
CA GLN A 476 -28.79 0.93 38.43
C GLN A 476 -27.68 -0.09 38.23
N THR A 477 -27.91 -1.05 37.33
CA THR A 477 -26.90 -2.03 36.92
C THR A 477 -26.38 -1.69 35.53
N ARG A 478 -25.07 -1.55 35.37
CA ARG A 478 -24.45 -1.19 34.07
C ARG A 478 -24.66 -2.29 33.03
N GLY A 479 -25.02 -1.90 31.80
CA GLY A 479 -25.16 -2.79 30.66
C GLY A 479 -24.42 -2.30 29.42
N THR A 480 -24.77 -2.88 28.27
CA THR A 480 -24.16 -2.58 26.96
C THR A 480 -24.98 -1.59 26.11
N THR A 481 -26.15 -1.15 26.60
CA THR A 481 -27.05 -0.25 25.87
C THR A 481 -26.44 1.14 25.66
N PHE A 482 -26.92 1.85 24.64
CA PHE A 482 -26.51 3.23 24.30
C PHE A 482 -24.99 3.40 24.22
N PHE A 483 -24.34 2.59 23.39
CA PHE A 483 -22.88 2.58 23.18
C PHE A 483 -22.09 2.16 24.44
N GLY A 484 -22.62 1.21 25.23
CA GLY A 484 -21.99 0.73 26.46
C GLY A 484 -22.07 1.68 27.66
N LYS A 485 -23.02 2.63 27.63
CA LYS A 485 -23.17 3.70 28.63
C LYS A 485 -24.42 3.56 29.50
N GLY A 486 -25.43 2.83 29.04
CA GLY A 486 -26.66 2.64 29.76
C GLY A 486 -26.63 1.49 30.74
N THR A 487 -27.80 1.22 31.31
CA THR A 487 -28.05 0.08 32.19
C THR A 487 -28.28 -1.20 31.39
N ILE A 488 -28.32 -2.34 32.09
CA ILE A 488 -29.03 -3.52 31.59
C ILE A 488 -30.52 -3.19 31.38
N GLU A 489 -31.24 -4.09 30.73
CA GLU A 489 -32.70 -4.04 30.70
C GLU A 489 -33.23 -4.53 32.05
N GLU A 490 -33.83 -3.62 32.82
CA GLU A 490 -34.54 -3.97 34.05
C GLU A 490 -35.95 -4.45 33.67
N LEU A 491 -36.42 -5.53 34.28
CA LEU A 491 -37.68 -6.19 33.91
C LEU A 491 -38.76 -5.97 34.97
N GLY A 492 -39.99 -5.82 34.51
CA GLY A 492 -41.20 -5.84 35.33
C GLY A 492 -42.34 -6.51 34.55
N SER A 493 -43.39 -6.96 35.25
CA SER A 493 -44.50 -7.65 34.58
C SER A 493 -45.84 -7.14 35.07
N LYS A 494 -46.85 -7.14 34.20
CA LYS A 494 -48.22 -6.79 34.55
C LYS A 494 -49.21 -7.65 33.78
N GLU A 495 -50.26 -8.09 34.47
CA GLU A 495 -51.33 -8.84 33.83
C GLU A 495 -52.29 -7.88 33.13
N LEU A 496 -52.49 -8.10 31.83
CA LEU A 496 -53.24 -7.20 30.97
C LEU A 496 -54.27 -7.97 30.16
N VAL A 497 -55.30 -7.26 29.75
CA VAL A 497 -56.42 -7.76 28.93
C VAL A 497 -56.36 -7.14 27.55
N ALA A 498 -56.41 -7.97 26.51
CA ALA A 498 -56.39 -7.54 25.11
C ALA A 498 -57.44 -6.47 24.83
N GLY A 499 -57.05 -5.44 24.08
CA GLY A 499 -57.95 -4.35 23.66
C GLY A 499 -58.27 -3.30 24.72
N ASN A 500 -57.91 -3.51 25.99
CA ASN A 500 -58.04 -2.47 27.03
C ASN A 500 -56.87 -1.49 26.95
N PRO A 501 -57.11 -0.17 26.92
CA PRO A 501 -56.02 0.81 26.99
C PRO A 501 -55.52 1.01 28.42
N TYR A 502 -54.19 1.01 28.60
CA TYR A 502 -53.49 1.27 29.86
C TYR A 502 -52.61 2.52 29.73
N LYS A 503 -52.53 3.36 30.76
CA LYS A 503 -51.70 4.56 30.74
C LYS A 503 -50.26 4.20 31.06
N ILE A 504 -49.37 4.32 30.07
CA ILE A 504 -47.92 4.23 30.29
C ILE A 504 -47.36 5.61 30.61
N ARG A 505 -46.50 5.66 31.63
CA ARG A 505 -45.71 6.85 31.97
C ARG A 505 -44.26 6.47 32.27
N ILE A 506 -43.30 7.08 31.56
CA ILE A 506 -41.87 6.98 31.90
C ILE A 506 -41.42 8.32 32.49
N GLU A 507 -40.91 8.29 33.72
CA GLU A 507 -40.24 9.45 34.31
C GLU A 507 -38.75 9.33 34.07
N PHE A 508 -38.19 10.20 33.23
CA PHE A 508 -36.81 10.18 32.76
C PHE A 508 -36.00 11.35 33.32
N GLY A 509 -34.72 11.09 33.61
CA GLY A 509 -33.68 12.08 33.86
C GLY A 509 -32.53 11.88 32.88
N SER A 510 -32.02 13.00 32.34
CA SER A 510 -30.89 13.05 31.40
C SER A 510 -29.62 12.36 31.93
N ALA A 511 -28.61 12.13 31.09
CA ALA A 511 -27.45 11.34 31.46
C ALA A 511 -26.73 11.76 32.75
N ASN A 512 -26.75 13.06 33.10
CA ASN A 512 -26.13 13.55 34.35
C ASN A 512 -26.91 13.21 35.63
N THR A 513 -28.10 12.60 35.54
CA THR A 513 -28.86 12.12 36.71
C THR A 513 -28.45 10.73 37.17
N THR A 514 -27.72 9.97 36.34
CA THR A 514 -27.30 8.59 36.67
C THR A 514 -26.49 8.52 37.97
N THR A 515 -26.70 7.46 38.75
CA THR A 515 -25.90 7.20 39.96
C THR A 515 -24.64 6.40 39.66
N MET A 516 -24.49 5.86 38.45
CA MET A 516 -23.34 5.09 38.02
C MET A 516 -22.10 5.99 37.85
N LYS A 517 -21.04 5.73 38.62
CA LYS A 517 -19.74 6.41 38.48
C LYS A 517 -18.84 5.63 37.53
N THR A 518 -18.58 6.17 36.34
CA THR A 518 -17.78 5.46 35.33
C THR A 518 -16.57 6.30 34.90
N VAL A 519 -15.38 5.78 35.13
CA VAL A 519 -14.12 6.40 34.67
C VAL A 519 -13.99 6.19 33.16
N GLY A 520 -13.59 7.22 32.41
CA GLY A 520 -13.26 7.13 30.98
C GLY A 520 -14.45 7.18 30.01
N VAL A 521 -15.70 7.17 30.49
CA VAL A 521 -16.88 7.29 29.64
C VAL A 521 -17.22 8.75 29.41
N VAL A 522 -17.35 9.12 28.14
CA VAL A 522 -17.73 10.47 27.75
C VAL A 522 -19.25 10.63 27.74
N ASN A 523 -19.75 11.55 28.57
CA ASN A 523 -21.16 11.90 28.63
C ASN A 523 -21.54 12.84 27.45
N PHE A 524 -22.62 12.50 26.74
CA PHE A 524 -23.23 13.31 25.68
C PHE A 524 -24.35 14.25 26.20
N GLY A 525 -24.61 14.26 27.52
CA GLY A 525 -25.55 15.16 28.20
C GLY A 525 -26.99 14.64 28.19
N GLY A 526 -27.56 14.44 26.99
CA GLY A 526 -29.00 14.22 26.88
C GLY A 526 -29.54 12.90 27.40
N GLY A 527 -28.73 11.84 27.39
CA GLY A 527 -29.17 10.50 27.80
C GLY A 527 -30.03 9.80 26.75
N ALA A 528 -30.60 8.66 27.12
CA ALA A 528 -31.44 7.82 26.26
C ALA A 528 -32.26 6.83 27.10
N ALA A 529 -33.36 6.30 26.57
CA ALA A 529 -34.07 5.18 27.16
C ALA A 529 -34.70 4.29 26.08
N ASN A 530 -34.92 3.02 26.42
CA ASN A 530 -35.57 2.03 25.58
C ASN A 530 -36.56 1.24 26.44
N LEU A 531 -37.85 1.32 26.08
CA LEU A 531 -38.92 0.52 26.65
C LEU A 531 -39.39 -0.52 25.64
N GLY A 532 -39.27 -1.79 26.00
CA GLY A 532 -39.84 -2.92 25.26
C GLY A 532 -40.89 -3.67 26.06
N ALA A 533 -41.74 -4.44 25.39
CA ALA A 533 -42.65 -5.38 26.05
C ALA A 533 -43.04 -6.55 25.14
N CYS A 534 -43.34 -7.71 25.75
CA CYS A 534 -43.95 -8.84 25.05
C CYS A 534 -44.86 -9.64 25.99
N LEU A 535 -45.77 -10.41 25.41
CA LEU A 535 -46.54 -11.41 26.15
C LEU A 535 -45.59 -12.50 26.65
N ARG A 536 -45.64 -12.84 27.94
CA ARG A 536 -44.90 -13.97 28.50
C ARG A 536 -45.51 -15.27 28.00
N MET A 537 -44.71 -16.06 27.28
CA MET A 537 -45.11 -17.36 26.74
C MET A 537 -44.21 -18.48 27.26
N ASN A 538 -44.75 -19.71 27.32
CA ASN A 538 -43.97 -20.89 27.67
C ASN A 538 -43.11 -21.32 26.48
N HIS A 539 -41.78 -21.30 26.64
CA HIS A 539 -40.85 -21.62 25.56
C HIS A 539 -41.03 -23.03 24.98
N GLU A 540 -41.35 -24.03 25.80
CA GLU A 540 -41.58 -25.40 25.31
C GLU A 540 -42.82 -25.45 24.41
N GLU A 541 -43.92 -24.85 24.87
CA GLU A 541 -45.17 -24.79 24.11
C GLU A 541 -45.01 -24.00 22.80
N MET A 542 -44.18 -22.94 22.78
CA MET A 542 -43.90 -22.19 21.56
C MET A 542 -43.19 -23.06 20.51
N ILE A 543 -42.19 -23.85 20.91
CA ILE A 543 -41.46 -24.74 20.01
C ILE A 543 -42.38 -25.89 19.54
N GLU A 544 -43.11 -26.54 20.44
CA GLU A 544 -44.05 -27.61 20.09
C GLU A 544 -45.10 -27.16 19.06
N ASN A 545 -45.65 -25.95 19.23
CA ASN A 545 -46.59 -25.37 18.29
C ASN A 545 -45.96 -25.08 16.92
N ALA A 546 -44.70 -24.62 16.89
CA ALA A 546 -43.96 -24.38 15.66
C ALA A 546 -43.66 -25.69 14.91
N VAL A 547 -43.21 -26.73 15.62
CA VAL A 547 -42.98 -28.08 15.06
C VAL A 547 -44.27 -28.66 14.47
N LYS A 548 -45.38 -28.54 15.20
CA LYS A 548 -46.70 -28.96 14.71
C LYS A 548 -47.12 -28.20 13.44
N ALA A 549 -46.93 -26.88 13.41
CA ALA A 549 -47.23 -26.07 12.24
C ALA A 549 -46.40 -26.49 11.02
N ALA A 550 -45.09 -26.75 11.20
CA ALA A 550 -44.21 -27.21 10.14
C ALA A 550 -44.59 -28.60 9.61
N ALA A 551 -45.00 -29.51 10.49
CA ALA A 551 -45.45 -30.85 10.11
C ALA A 551 -46.72 -30.80 9.23
N GLU A 552 -47.69 -29.95 9.59
CA GLU A 552 -48.98 -29.82 8.89
C GLU A 552 -48.93 -29.05 7.56
N ALA A 553 -47.95 -28.17 7.36
CA ALA A 553 -47.85 -27.34 6.17
C ALA A 553 -47.25 -28.06 4.95
N ASP A 554 -47.56 -27.59 3.74
CA ASP A 554 -46.94 -28.09 2.51
C ASP A 554 -45.48 -27.62 2.39
N TYR A 555 -45.22 -26.39 2.86
CA TYR A 555 -43.90 -25.77 2.94
C TYR A 555 -43.77 -24.96 4.23
N THR A 556 -42.54 -24.84 4.72
CA THR A 556 -42.19 -24.04 5.90
C THR A 556 -41.14 -23.00 5.55
N ILE A 557 -41.38 -21.76 5.92
CA ILE A 557 -40.35 -20.70 5.90
C ILE A 557 -40.06 -20.36 7.36
N LEU A 558 -38.84 -20.66 7.82
CA LEU A 558 -38.36 -20.32 9.15
C LEU A 558 -37.40 -19.15 9.04
N CYS A 559 -37.78 -17.96 9.54
CA CYS A 559 -36.93 -16.78 9.53
C CYS A 559 -36.54 -16.34 10.94
N THR A 560 -35.24 -16.28 11.18
CA THR A 560 -34.64 -15.95 12.47
C THR A 560 -33.26 -15.32 12.26
N GLY A 561 -32.46 -15.18 13.32
CA GLY A 561 -31.08 -14.68 13.23
C GLY A 561 -30.72 -13.79 14.41
N LEU A 562 -30.03 -12.68 14.11
CA LEU A 562 -29.66 -11.63 15.04
C LEU A 562 -30.41 -10.33 14.73
N ASN A 563 -30.17 -9.29 15.52
CA ASN A 563 -30.75 -7.97 15.32
C ASN A 563 -29.79 -6.88 15.82
N LYS A 564 -30.25 -5.63 15.78
CA LYS A 564 -29.51 -4.44 16.26
C LYS A 564 -29.09 -4.48 17.74
N ASP A 565 -29.66 -5.36 18.57
CA ASP A 565 -29.30 -5.48 19.98
C ASP A 565 -28.08 -6.41 20.18
N TRP A 566 -27.85 -7.29 19.21
CA TRP A 566 -26.72 -8.20 19.16
C TRP A 566 -25.55 -7.62 18.37
N GLU A 567 -25.81 -6.97 17.24
CA GLU A 567 -24.82 -6.33 16.39
C GLU A 567 -25.02 -4.80 16.39
N SER A 568 -24.19 -4.10 17.15
CA SER A 568 -24.29 -2.64 17.33
C SER A 568 -22.93 -2.00 17.52
N GLU A 569 -22.84 -0.74 17.11
CA GLU A 569 -21.81 0.16 17.61
C GLU A 569 -21.75 0.18 19.15
N GLY A 570 -20.53 0.21 19.68
CA GLY A 570 -20.21 0.38 21.09
C GLY A 570 -19.88 -0.90 21.86
N PHE A 571 -20.17 -2.08 21.31
CA PHE A 571 -19.74 -3.36 21.88
C PHE A 571 -19.61 -4.43 20.80
N ASP A 572 -18.73 -5.42 21.03
CA ASP A 572 -18.60 -6.59 20.16
C ASP A 572 -19.47 -7.75 20.66
N ARG A 573 -19.78 -8.70 19.77
CA ARG A 573 -20.41 -9.96 20.15
C ARG A 573 -19.43 -10.81 20.97
N THR A 574 -19.94 -11.55 21.94
CA THR A 574 -19.12 -12.44 22.78
C THR A 574 -18.98 -13.86 22.22
N HIS A 575 -19.88 -14.25 21.32
CA HIS A 575 -19.91 -15.55 20.66
C HIS A 575 -20.57 -15.41 19.28
N MET A 576 -20.51 -16.48 18.49
CA MET A 576 -21.13 -16.57 17.16
C MET A 576 -22.53 -17.21 17.22
N ASP A 577 -22.93 -17.75 18.37
CA ASP A 577 -24.18 -18.50 18.51
C ASP A 577 -25.43 -17.64 18.27
N LEU A 578 -26.48 -18.30 17.79
CA LEU A 578 -27.81 -17.70 17.70
C LEU A 578 -28.40 -17.50 19.11
N PRO A 579 -29.41 -16.63 19.27
CA PRO A 579 -30.06 -16.43 20.56
C PRO A 579 -30.66 -17.73 21.11
N GLN A 580 -30.74 -17.81 22.44
CA GLN A 580 -31.10 -19.03 23.15
C GLN A 580 -32.43 -19.63 22.64
N GLY A 581 -32.44 -20.94 22.40
CA GLY A 581 -33.62 -21.69 21.96
C GLY A 581 -33.82 -21.75 20.44
N ILE A 582 -33.21 -20.86 19.66
CA ILE A 582 -33.37 -20.84 18.20
C ILE A 582 -32.74 -22.07 17.54
N ASP A 583 -31.53 -22.47 17.93
CA ASP A 583 -30.90 -23.66 17.36
C ASP A 583 -31.74 -24.93 17.59
N ARG A 584 -32.37 -25.03 18.78
CA ARG A 584 -33.29 -26.12 19.12
C ARG A 584 -34.56 -26.07 18.28
N LEU A 585 -35.19 -24.89 18.15
CA LEU A 585 -36.35 -24.69 17.28
C LEU A 585 -36.07 -25.15 15.85
N ILE A 586 -34.92 -24.74 15.29
CA ILE A 586 -34.55 -25.10 13.93
C ILE A 586 -34.35 -26.62 13.81
N ALA A 587 -33.59 -27.23 14.73
CA ALA A 587 -33.37 -28.66 14.72
C ALA A 587 -34.69 -29.45 14.79
N GLU A 588 -35.58 -29.14 15.71
CA GLU A 588 -36.85 -29.86 15.87
C GLU A 588 -37.81 -29.64 14.69
N VAL A 589 -37.82 -28.45 14.08
CA VAL A 589 -38.58 -28.20 12.83
C VAL A 589 -38.01 -29.03 11.67
N LEU A 590 -36.67 -29.10 11.54
CA LEU A 590 -36.02 -29.89 10.50
C LEU A 590 -36.26 -31.39 10.69
N GLU A 591 -36.31 -31.90 11.92
CA GLU A 591 -36.60 -33.32 12.21
C GLU A 591 -37.94 -33.78 11.60
N VAL A 592 -38.94 -32.90 11.54
CA VAL A 592 -40.28 -33.23 11.02
C VAL A 592 -40.53 -32.75 9.57
N ALA A 593 -39.72 -31.81 9.05
CA ALA A 593 -40.04 -31.10 7.81
C ALA A 593 -38.80 -30.64 7.00
N ALA A 594 -37.62 -31.26 7.15
CA ALA A 594 -36.39 -30.83 6.45
C ALA A 594 -36.50 -30.77 4.92
N ASP A 595 -37.32 -31.62 4.30
CA ASP A 595 -37.54 -31.68 2.85
C ASP A 595 -38.42 -30.57 2.29
N LYS A 596 -39.09 -29.81 3.15
CA LYS A 596 -40.01 -28.72 2.79
C LYS A 596 -39.75 -27.43 3.56
N THR A 597 -38.64 -27.34 4.30
CA THR A 597 -38.28 -26.17 5.11
C THR A 597 -37.19 -25.34 4.45
N VAL A 598 -37.44 -24.04 4.36
CA VAL A 598 -36.47 -23.01 3.98
C VAL A 598 -36.06 -22.24 5.22
N ILE A 599 -34.77 -22.25 5.54
CA ILE A 599 -34.24 -21.43 6.64
C ILE A 599 -33.74 -20.10 6.09
N VAL A 600 -34.25 -19.01 6.63
CA VAL A 600 -33.84 -17.64 6.32
C VAL A 600 -33.13 -17.07 7.55
N ASN A 601 -31.84 -16.77 7.41
CA ASN A 601 -31.05 -16.14 8.47
C ASN A 601 -30.86 -14.65 8.19
N GLN A 602 -31.25 -13.81 9.15
CA GLN A 602 -30.94 -12.37 9.16
C GLN A 602 -29.83 -12.11 10.18
N SER A 603 -28.60 -11.93 9.71
CA SER A 603 -27.47 -11.47 10.53
C SER A 603 -26.52 -10.64 9.68
N GLY A 604 -25.85 -9.67 10.25
CA GLY A 604 -24.86 -8.85 9.54
C GLY A 604 -23.53 -9.57 9.33
N THR A 605 -23.20 -10.50 10.23
CA THR A 605 -21.95 -11.29 10.23
C THR A 605 -22.24 -12.78 10.49
N PRO A 606 -21.25 -13.69 10.34
CA PRO A 606 -21.46 -15.13 10.53
C PRO A 606 -22.06 -15.52 11.89
N VAL A 607 -22.88 -16.57 11.90
CA VAL A 607 -23.44 -17.21 13.11
C VAL A 607 -23.16 -18.71 13.14
N THR A 608 -23.11 -19.31 14.32
CA THR A 608 -23.02 -20.78 14.46
C THR A 608 -24.29 -21.43 13.86
N MET A 609 -24.13 -22.50 13.09
CA MET A 609 -25.25 -23.25 12.49
C MET A 609 -25.09 -24.76 12.73
N PRO A 610 -25.32 -25.27 13.96
CA PRO A 610 -25.12 -26.69 14.28
C PRO A 610 -26.09 -27.63 13.52
N TRP A 611 -27.17 -27.09 12.98
CA TRP A 611 -28.21 -27.77 12.20
C TRP A 611 -27.99 -27.70 10.68
N ALA A 612 -26.89 -27.10 10.20
CA ALA A 612 -26.67 -26.87 8.76
C ALA A 612 -26.62 -28.17 7.91
N ASP A 613 -26.12 -29.26 8.50
CA ASP A 613 -26.06 -30.56 7.82
C ASP A 613 -27.46 -31.16 7.62
N GLN A 614 -28.39 -30.92 8.55
CA GLN A 614 -29.77 -31.38 8.47
C GLN A 614 -30.62 -30.52 7.51
N ALA A 615 -30.30 -29.23 7.41
CA ALA A 615 -31.03 -28.29 6.57
C ALA A 615 -30.78 -28.55 5.09
N ARG A 616 -31.84 -28.65 4.30
CA ARG A 616 -31.75 -28.84 2.83
C ARG A 616 -31.78 -27.52 2.05
N CYS A 617 -32.25 -26.43 2.69
CA CYS A 617 -32.20 -25.10 2.12
C CYS A 617 -31.89 -24.03 3.18
N ILE A 618 -30.88 -23.20 2.89
CA ILE A 618 -30.42 -22.11 3.76
C ILE A 618 -30.23 -20.85 2.91
N VAL A 619 -30.83 -19.75 3.34
CA VAL A 619 -30.79 -18.43 2.72
C VAL A 619 -30.24 -17.43 3.71
N GLN A 620 -29.19 -16.70 3.31
CA GLN A 620 -28.66 -15.57 4.07
C GLN A 620 -29.28 -14.27 3.55
N ALA A 621 -30.06 -13.62 4.40
CA ALA A 621 -30.84 -12.43 4.06
C ALA A 621 -30.29 -11.11 4.63
N TRP A 622 -29.27 -11.17 5.50
CA TRP A 622 -28.67 -10.00 6.13
C TRP A 622 -29.68 -9.09 6.84
N TYR A 623 -29.34 -7.81 6.99
CA TYR A 623 -30.27 -6.74 7.33
C TYR A 623 -30.64 -5.97 6.06
N GLY A 624 -31.85 -6.19 5.55
CA GLY A 624 -32.26 -5.81 4.19
C GLY A 624 -32.92 -4.43 4.02
N GLY A 625 -32.95 -3.58 5.06
CA GLY A 625 -33.57 -2.26 4.98
C GLY A 625 -35.11 -2.28 4.88
N ASN A 626 -35.70 -1.19 4.36
CA ASN A 626 -37.17 -1.01 4.30
C ASN A 626 -37.89 -2.17 3.58
N GLU A 627 -37.28 -2.68 2.52
CA GLU A 627 -37.86 -3.67 1.60
C GLU A 627 -37.46 -5.12 1.93
N THR A 628 -36.96 -5.37 3.15
CA THR A 628 -36.40 -6.69 3.50
C THR A 628 -37.38 -7.84 3.29
N GLY A 629 -38.66 -7.69 3.65
CA GLY A 629 -39.67 -8.73 3.46
C GLY A 629 -39.92 -9.05 1.98
N HIS A 630 -40.11 -8.02 1.16
CA HIS A 630 -40.30 -8.20 -0.29
C HIS A 630 -39.07 -8.77 -0.98
N GLY A 631 -37.87 -8.26 -0.67
CA GLY A 631 -36.64 -8.75 -1.28
C GLY A 631 -36.39 -10.23 -0.96
N ILE A 632 -36.71 -10.67 0.26
CA ILE A 632 -36.66 -12.10 0.61
C ILE A 632 -37.70 -12.89 -0.18
N ALA A 633 -38.96 -12.45 -0.18
CA ALA A 633 -40.02 -13.13 -0.92
C ALA A 633 -39.70 -13.26 -2.42
N ASP A 634 -39.13 -12.22 -3.04
CA ASP A 634 -38.73 -12.22 -4.46
C ASP A 634 -37.78 -13.37 -4.79
N VAL A 635 -36.81 -13.63 -3.90
CA VAL A 635 -35.90 -14.76 -4.06
C VAL A 635 -36.63 -16.06 -3.78
N LEU A 636 -37.32 -16.18 -2.64
CA LEU A 636 -37.98 -17.43 -2.25
C LEU A 636 -38.98 -17.95 -3.28
N PHE A 637 -39.73 -17.06 -3.94
CA PHE A 637 -40.73 -17.42 -4.96
C PHE A 637 -40.22 -17.33 -6.40
N GLY A 638 -38.93 -17.04 -6.61
CA GLY A 638 -38.30 -17.07 -7.92
C GLY A 638 -38.56 -15.88 -8.84
N ASP A 639 -39.06 -14.75 -8.31
CA ASP A 639 -39.13 -13.48 -9.07
C ASP A 639 -37.72 -12.95 -9.36
N VAL A 640 -36.79 -13.19 -8.43
CA VAL A 640 -35.37 -12.89 -8.58
C VAL A 640 -34.58 -14.19 -8.44
N ASN A 641 -33.82 -14.52 -9.49
CA ASN A 641 -32.85 -15.60 -9.42
C ASN A 641 -31.67 -15.15 -8.54
N PRO A 642 -31.37 -15.83 -7.42
CA PRO A 642 -30.29 -15.43 -6.52
C PRO A 642 -28.95 -15.50 -7.25
N CYS A 643 -28.16 -14.45 -7.04
CA CYS A 643 -26.83 -14.31 -7.65
C CYS A 643 -25.79 -13.74 -6.70
N ALA A 644 -26.17 -13.29 -5.51
CA ALA A 644 -25.25 -12.74 -4.52
C ALA A 644 -24.23 -13.78 -4.04
N LYS A 645 -23.05 -13.32 -3.61
CA LYS A 645 -21.97 -14.16 -3.09
C LYS A 645 -21.50 -13.64 -1.74
N LEU A 646 -21.14 -14.54 -0.83
CA LEU A 646 -20.66 -14.18 0.50
C LEU A 646 -19.43 -13.24 0.41
N PRO A 647 -19.49 -12.06 1.05
CA PRO A 647 -18.32 -11.19 1.20
C PRO A 647 -17.49 -11.52 2.45
N LEU A 648 -17.89 -12.54 3.21
CA LEU A 648 -17.26 -13.01 4.45
C LEU A 648 -17.15 -14.53 4.43
N SER A 649 -16.05 -15.07 4.96
CA SER A 649 -15.91 -16.49 5.25
C SER A 649 -16.77 -16.88 6.46
N TRP A 650 -17.42 -18.03 6.38
CA TRP A 650 -18.31 -18.52 7.43
C TRP A 650 -17.67 -19.69 8.21
N PRO A 651 -16.96 -19.43 9.33
CA PRO A 651 -16.28 -20.50 10.06
C PRO A 651 -17.26 -21.50 10.68
N VAL A 652 -16.82 -22.75 10.83
CA VAL A 652 -17.59 -23.83 11.49
C VAL A 652 -17.72 -23.57 13.00
N ASP A 653 -16.65 -23.10 13.64
CA ASP A 653 -16.59 -22.77 15.07
C ASP A 653 -15.91 -21.41 15.20
N VAL A 654 -16.37 -20.57 16.11
CA VAL A 654 -15.74 -19.27 16.41
C VAL A 654 -14.24 -19.42 16.67
N LYS A 655 -13.78 -20.51 17.29
CA LYS A 655 -12.36 -20.78 17.58
C LYS A 655 -11.49 -20.95 16.34
N HIS A 656 -12.09 -21.23 15.19
CA HIS A 656 -11.35 -21.39 13.94
C HIS A 656 -11.01 -20.06 13.27
N ASN A 657 -11.55 -18.93 13.73
CA ASN A 657 -11.27 -17.64 13.12
C ASN A 657 -9.83 -17.15 13.44
N PRO A 658 -9.17 -16.44 12.50
CA PRO A 658 -7.77 -16.03 12.65
C PRO A 658 -7.50 -15.14 13.86
N ALA A 659 -8.49 -14.33 14.26
CA ALA A 659 -8.37 -13.38 15.34
C ALA A 659 -8.78 -13.94 16.70
N TYR A 660 -9.21 -15.21 16.81
CA TYR A 660 -9.82 -15.76 18.04
C TYR A 660 -9.03 -15.48 19.33
N LEU A 661 -7.70 -15.66 19.30
CA LEU A 661 -6.83 -15.41 20.47
C LEU A 661 -6.53 -13.93 20.73
N ASN A 662 -6.74 -13.08 19.73
CA ASN A 662 -6.36 -11.67 19.72
C ASN A 662 -7.53 -10.75 19.35
N TYR A 663 -8.74 -11.08 19.83
CA TYR A 663 -9.97 -10.31 19.61
C TYR A 663 -10.51 -9.71 20.92
N ALA A 664 -9.62 -9.01 21.64
CA ALA A 664 -9.94 -8.23 22.83
C ALA A 664 -8.85 -7.19 23.10
N SER A 665 -9.22 -6.06 23.71
CA SER A 665 -8.24 -5.14 24.30
C SER A 665 -7.68 -5.76 25.59
N VAL A 666 -6.40 -6.14 25.59
CA VAL A 666 -5.69 -6.70 26.75
C VAL A 666 -4.53 -5.79 27.11
N GLY A 667 -4.61 -5.15 28.28
CA GLY A 667 -3.63 -4.15 28.71
C GLY A 667 -3.65 -2.89 27.84
N GLY A 668 -4.82 -2.55 27.26
CA GLY A 668 -5.01 -1.39 26.40
C GLY A 668 -4.49 -1.56 24.96
N ARG A 669 -4.26 -2.80 24.51
CA ARG A 669 -3.78 -3.11 23.15
C ARG A 669 -4.46 -4.36 22.58
N VAL A 670 -4.45 -4.47 21.26
CA VAL A 670 -4.84 -5.67 20.51
C VAL A 670 -3.76 -6.00 19.48
N LEU A 671 -3.39 -7.27 19.36
CA LEU A 671 -2.39 -7.72 18.40
C LEU A 671 -3.08 -8.24 17.13
N TYR A 672 -2.73 -7.70 15.97
CA TYR A 672 -3.16 -8.26 14.69
C TYR A 672 -2.20 -9.39 14.28
N GLY A 673 -2.20 -10.45 15.11
CA GLY A 673 -1.24 -11.56 15.02
C GLY A 673 -1.41 -12.48 13.82
N GLU A 674 -2.55 -12.37 13.13
CA GLU A 674 -2.81 -13.03 11.85
C GLU A 674 -2.12 -12.35 10.66
N ASP A 675 -1.58 -11.14 10.84
CA ASP A 675 -0.91 -10.37 9.78
C ASP A 675 -1.82 -10.23 8.54
N ILE A 676 -1.32 -10.55 7.34
CA ILE A 676 -2.08 -10.53 6.08
C ILE A 676 -3.10 -11.67 5.94
N TYR A 677 -3.09 -12.65 6.85
CA TYR A 677 -3.95 -13.83 6.78
C TYR A 677 -5.27 -13.56 7.48
N THR A 678 -6.10 -12.69 6.89
CA THR A 678 -7.48 -12.42 7.31
C THR A 678 -8.47 -13.17 6.42
N GLY A 679 -9.62 -13.56 6.98
CA GLY A 679 -10.69 -14.20 6.22
C GLY A 679 -10.23 -15.45 5.45
N TYR A 680 -10.67 -15.59 4.20
CA TYR A 680 -10.33 -16.73 3.34
C TYR A 680 -8.82 -16.93 3.15
N ARG A 681 -8.01 -15.86 3.23
CA ARG A 681 -6.55 -15.93 3.14
C ARG A 681 -5.98 -16.81 4.25
N PHE A 682 -6.59 -16.78 5.44
CA PHE A 682 -6.22 -17.65 6.56
C PHE A 682 -6.66 -19.09 6.31
N TYR A 683 -7.96 -19.30 6.14
CA TYR A 683 -8.56 -20.64 6.08
C TYR A 683 -7.91 -21.49 4.98
N GLU A 684 -7.71 -20.91 3.80
CA GLU A 684 -7.06 -21.61 2.69
C GLU A 684 -5.58 -21.88 2.93
N LYS A 685 -4.87 -20.97 3.59
CA LYS A 685 -3.43 -21.14 3.84
C LYS A 685 -3.15 -22.29 4.80
N ILE A 686 -4.02 -22.50 5.78
CA ILE A 686 -3.89 -23.57 6.78
C ILE A 686 -4.69 -24.83 6.43
N GLY A 687 -5.36 -24.88 5.27
CA GLY A 687 -6.21 -26.00 4.87
C GLY A 687 -7.38 -26.25 5.82
N ARG A 688 -7.97 -25.20 6.37
CA ARG A 688 -9.10 -25.27 7.31
C ARG A 688 -10.41 -25.10 6.55
N GLU A 689 -11.30 -26.08 6.71
CA GLU A 689 -12.66 -25.99 6.17
C GLU A 689 -13.50 -24.94 6.91
N VAL A 690 -14.40 -24.32 6.16
CA VAL A 690 -15.39 -23.35 6.58
C VAL A 690 -16.76 -23.88 6.18
N LEU A 691 -17.81 -23.48 6.90
CA LEU A 691 -19.18 -23.90 6.57
C LEU A 691 -19.58 -23.39 5.18
N PHE A 692 -19.25 -22.12 4.90
CA PHE A 692 -19.40 -21.51 3.58
C PHE A 692 -18.19 -20.60 3.30
N PRO A 693 -17.50 -20.77 2.16
CA PRO A 693 -16.33 -19.96 1.85
C PRO A 693 -16.70 -18.56 1.35
N PHE A 694 -15.74 -17.63 1.45
CA PHE A 694 -15.80 -16.35 0.74
C PHE A 694 -16.09 -16.56 -0.75
N GLY A 695 -16.95 -15.72 -1.32
CA GLY A 695 -17.37 -15.83 -2.71
C GLY A 695 -18.38 -16.93 -3.00
N HIS A 696 -18.90 -17.66 -1.99
CA HIS A 696 -19.93 -18.69 -2.14
C HIS A 696 -21.33 -18.11 -2.35
N GLY A 697 -22.14 -18.75 -3.19
CA GLY A 697 -23.56 -18.42 -3.36
C GLY A 697 -24.14 -19.14 -4.57
N LEU A 698 -25.30 -19.75 -4.41
CA LEU A 698 -25.97 -20.56 -5.42
C LEU A 698 -26.91 -19.72 -6.30
N SER A 699 -27.35 -20.31 -7.41
CA SER A 699 -28.33 -19.75 -8.35
C SER A 699 -29.37 -20.80 -8.71
N TYR A 700 -30.54 -20.38 -9.21
CA TYR A 700 -31.54 -21.27 -9.81
C TYR A 700 -31.17 -21.72 -11.24
N THR A 701 -30.10 -21.18 -11.82
CA THR A 701 -29.51 -21.67 -13.08
C THR A 701 -28.06 -22.08 -12.88
N THR A 702 -27.48 -22.70 -13.90
CA THR A 702 -26.08 -23.16 -13.89
C THR A 702 -25.26 -22.39 -14.91
N PHE A 703 -23.98 -22.19 -14.59
CA PHE A 703 -23.04 -21.48 -15.45
C PHE A 703 -21.80 -22.34 -15.66
N GLU A 704 -21.27 -22.29 -16.87
CA GLU A 704 -20.01 -22.90 -17.26
C GLU A 704 -19.02 -21.77 -17.57
N ILE A 705 -17.87 -21.80 -16.89
CA ILE A 705 -16.78 -20.83 -17.08
C ILE A 705 -15.65 -21.56 -17.78
N SER A 706 -15.12 -20.98 -18.86
CA SER A 706 -14.01 -21.58 -19.60
C SER A 706 -12.78 -21.76 -18.69
N PRO A 707 -12.08 -22.90 -18.78
CA PRO A 707 -10.83 -23.10 -18.05
C PRO A 707 -9.69 -22.22 -18.58
N SER A 708 -9.80 -21.69 -19.81
CA SER A 708 -8.82 -20.76 -20.38
C SER A 708 -9.15 -19.31 -20.00
N VAL A 709 -8.16 -18.63 -19.41
CA VAL A 709 -8.17 -17.19 -19.16
C VAL A 709 -7.00 -16.58 -19.94
N THR A 710 -7.28 -15.55 -20.74
CA THR A 710 -6.25 -14.84 -21.51
C THR A 710 -5.96 -13.53 -20.80
N VAL A 711 -4.68 -13.22 -20.55
CA VAL A 711 -4.28 -11.93 -19.94
C VAL A 711 -3.49 -11.12 -20.97
N SER A 712 -3.94 -9.89 -21.27
CA SER A 712 -3.29 -9.03 -22.26
C SER A 712 -3.21 -7.57 -21.80
N PRO A 713 -2.03 -6.92 -21.87
CA PRO A 713 -0.72 -7.54 -22.08
C PRO A 713 -0.34 -8.45 -20.91
N GLU A 714 0.45 -9.49 -21.17
CA GLU A 714 0.96 -10.41 -20.13
C GLU A 714 1.88 -9.70 -19.13
N ILE A 715 2.68 -8.75 -19.62
CA ILE A 715 3.52 -7.90 -18.79
C ILE A 715 2.76 -6.62 -18.46
N PHE A 716 2.52 -6.39 -17.18
CA PHE A 716 1.89 -5.16 -16.72
C PHE A 716 2.74 -3.94 -17.08
N ASN A 717 2.15 -2.99 -17.79
CA ASN A 717 2.73 -1.67 -18.03
C ASN A 717 1.77 -0.60 -17.48
N MET A 718 2.30 0.40 -16.78
CA MET A 718 1.51 1.55 -16.27
C MET A 718 0.70 2.26 -17.37
N GLY A 719 1.17 2.28 -18.63
CA GLY A 719 0.46 2.86 -19.77
C GLY A 719 -0.54 1.93 -20.45
N CYS A 720 -0.51 0.63 -20.15
CA CYS A 720 -1.39 -0.40 -20.73
C CYS A 720 -1.65 -1.49 -19.67
N PRO A 721 -2.64 -1.29 -18.76
CA PRO A 721 -2.94 -2.25 -17.71
C PRO A 721 -3.45 -3.57 -18.30
N SER A 722 -3.05 -4.68 -17.68
CA SER A 722 -3.48 -6.02 -18.10
C SER A 722 -4.99 -6.22 -17.91
N VAL A 723 -5.60 -6.91 -18.85
CA VAL A 723 -7.00 -7.32 -18.83
C VAL A 723 -7.05 -8.84 -18.92
N ALA A 724 -7.77 -9.47 -17.99
CA ALA A 724 -8.05 -10.89 -18.02
C ALA A 724 -9.41 -11.13 -18.71
N THR A 725 -9.41 -11.83 -19.83
CA THR A 725 -10.62 -12.18 -20.58
C THR A 725 -10.96 -13.65 -20.35
N VAL A 726 -12.22 -13.93 -19.99
CA VAL A 726 -12.75 -15.29 -19.78
C VAL A 726 -14.12 -15.45 -20.42
N GLN A 727 -14.40 -16.64 -20.97
CA GLN A 727 -15.73 -16.98 -21.50
C GLN A 727 -16.62 -17.57 -20.40
N ILE A 728 -17.88 -17.16 -20.40
CA ILE A 728 -18.91 -17.71 -19.52
C ILE A 728 -20.18 -18.00 -20.32
N LYS A 729 -20.82 -19.13 -20.04
CA LYS A 729 -22.10 -19.52 -20.61
C LYS A 729 -23.11 -19.86 -19.52
N ASN A 730 -24.34 -19.38 -19.68
CA ASN A 730 -25.47 -19.91 -18.91
C ASN A 730 -25.95 -21.19 -19.59
N ASN A 731 -25.67 -22.35 -19.00
CA ASN A 731 -26.04 -23.66 -19.55
C ASN A 731 -27.29 -24.25 -18.89
N GLY A 732 -27.95 -23.50 -18.00
CA GLY A 732 -29.24 -23.88 -17.43
C GLY A 732 -30.43 -23.31 -18.21
N ASN A 733 -31.62 -23.47 -17.63
CA ASN A 733 -32.90 -23.15 -18.27
C ASN A 733 -33.51 -21.80 -17.84
N LEU A 734 -32.90 -21.11 -16.87
CA LEU A 734 -33.39 -19.84 -16.34
C LEU A 734 -32.37 -18.72 -16.57
N ALA A 735 -32.86 -17.51 -16.81
CA ALA A 735 -31.99 -16.34 -16.85
C ALA A 735 -31.42 -16.08 -15.45
N GLY A 736 -30.19 -15.58 -15.37
CA GLY A 736 -29.54 -15.31 -14.10
C GLY A 736 -28.25 -14.54 -14.26
N ALA A 737 -27.73 -14.04 -13.14
CA ALA A 737 -26.42 -13.42 -13.09
C ALA A 737 -25.41 -14.33 -12.39
N GLN A 738 -24.16 -14.26 -12.84
CA GLN A 738 -23.00 -14.90 -12.21
C GLN A 738 -21.94 -13.84 -11.89
N ILE A 739 -21.22 -14.03 -10.79
CA ILE A 739 -20.07 -13.20 -10.42
C ILE A 739 -18.80 -13.99 -10.74
N LEU A 740 -18.04 -13.51 -11.72
CA LEU A 740 -16.70 -13.98 -12.04
C LEU A 740 -15.72 -13.35 -11.04
N GLN A 741 -14.88 -14.17 -10.41
CA GLN A 741 -13.91 -13.76 -9.39
C GLN A 741 -12.51 -14.13 -9.86
N LEU A 742 -11.65 -13.14 -10.05
CA LEU A 742 -10.27 -13.31 -10.49
C LEU A 742 -9.33 -13.28 -9.30
N TYR A 743 -8.72 -14.44 -9.02
CA TYR A 743 -7.73 -14.60 -7.96
C TYR A 743 -6.33 -14.76 -8.54
N ILE A 744 -5.34 -14.13 -7.93
CA ILE A 744 -3.91 -14.27 -8.28
C ILE A 744 -3.20 -15.09 -7.22
N SER A 745 -2.31 -15.99 -7.66
CA SER A 745 -1.42 -16.74 -6.78
C SER A 745 0.03 -16.45 -7.17
N ALA A 746 0.90 -16.33 -6.17
CA ALA A 746 2.33 -16.10 -6.37
C ALA A 746 3.14 -17.11 -5.52
N PRO A 747 3.17 -18.40 -5.91
CA PRO A 747 3.84 -19.45 -5.15
C PRO A 747 5.35 -19.21 -5.01
N ASP A 748 5.98 -18.61 -6.03
CA ASP A 748 7.42 -18.31 -6.07
C ASP A 748 7.77 -16.91 -5.53
N SER A 749 6.89 -16.34 -4.70
CA SER A 749 7.13 -15.02 -4.11
C SER A 749 8.31 -15.07 -3.10
N PRO A 750 9.17 -14.04 -3.04
CA PRO A 750 10.30 -13.99 -2.10
C PRO A 750 9.85 -13.81 -0.65
N THR A 751 8.56 -13.58 -0.41
CA THR A 751 7.94 -13.52 0.91
C THR A 751 6.69 -14.42 0.93
N PRO A 752 6.36 -15.06 2.07
CA PRO A 752 5.12 -15.82 2.18
C PRO A 752 3.90 -14.98 1.83
N ARG A 753 3.01 -15.53 0.99
CA ARG A 753 1.72 -14.92 0.60
C ARG A 753 0.54 -15.84 0.93
N PRO A 754 -0.70 -15.32 0.92
CA PRO A 754 -1.90 -16.14 0.87
C PRO A 754 -1.87 -17.11 -0.31
N SER A 755 -2.63 -18.20 -0.23
CA SER A 755 -2.72 -19.18 -1.32
C SER A 755 -3.21 -18.54 -2.63
N LYS A 756 -4.13 -17.58 -2.51
CA LYS A 756 -4.60 -16.73 -3.61
C LYS A 756 -5.20 -15.42 -3.07
N GLU A 757 -5.26 -14.40 -3.91
CA GLU A 757 -5.70 -13.05 -3.54
C GLU A 757 -6.69 -12.50 -4.60
N LEU A 758 -7.84 -11.96 -4.18
CA LEU A 758 -8.81 -11.39 -5.12
C LEU A 758 -8.26 -10.07 -5.69
N HIS A 759 -8.23 -9.96 -7.02
CA HIS A 759 -7.74 -8.77 -7.71
C HIS A 759 -8.65 -8.26 -8.83
N GLY A 760 -9.79 -8.90 -9.05
CA GLY A 760 -10.82 -8.42 -9.94
C GLY A 760 -12.09 -9.25 -9.84
N PHE A 761 -13.22 -8.64 -10.20
CA PHE A 761 -14.50 -9.34 -10.31
C PHE A 761 -15.42 -8.63 -11.30
N GLU A 762 -16.32 -9.40 -11.90
CA GLU A 762 -17.35 -8.90 -12.82
C GLU A 762 -18.65 -9.67 -12.62
N LYS A 763 -19.77 -8.94 -12.54
CA LYS A 763 -21.11 -9.55 -12.48
C LYS A 763 -21.76 -9.48 -13.85
N VAL A 764 -22.24 -10.63 -14.32
CA VAL A 764 -22.69 -10.81 -15.70
C VAL A 764 -24.05 -11.47 -15.71
N PHE A 765 -25.04 -10.78 -16.27
CA PHE A 765 -26.36 -11.34 -16.50
C PHE A 765 -26.43 -12.01 -17.88
N LEU A 766 -26.95 -13.23 -17.92
CA LEU A 766 -27.05 -14.07 -19.12
C LEU A 766 -28.43 -14.72 -19.24
N GLN A 767 -28.98 -14.68 -20.46
CA GLN A 767 -30.15 -15.47 -20.84
C GLN A 767 -29.80 -16.97 -20.91
N PRO A 768 -30.77 -17.89 -20.81
CA PRO A 768 -30.54 -19.33 -21.02
C PRO A 768 -29.83 -19.59 -22.36
N GLY A 769 -28.72 -20.32 -22.32
CA GLY A 769 -27.90 -20.66 -23.49
C GLY A 769 -26.97 -19.55 -23.99
N GLU A 770 -27.04 -18.33 -23.44
CA GLU A 770 -26.16 -17.21 -23.82
C GLU A 770 -24.72 -17.45 -23.34
N GLU A 771 -23.76 -17.13 -24.21
CA GLU A 771 -22.33 -17.17 -23.95
C GLU A 771 -21.71 -15.79 -24.20
N ARG A 772 -20.81 -15.36 -23.33
CA ARG A 772 -20.20 -14.02 -23.36
C ARG A 772 -18.73 -14.06 -22.92
N ALA A 773 -17.90 -13.31 -23.65
CA ALA A 773 -16.53 -12.98 -23.24
C ALA A 773 -16.57 -11.80 -22.26
N VAL A 774 -15.89 -11.93 -21.13
CA VAL A 774 -15.91 -10.94 -20.06
C VAL A 774 -14.49 -10.52 -19.72
N ASP A 775 -14.29 -9.21 -19.70
CA ASP A 775 -13.02 -8.58 -19.41
C ASP A 775 -12.97 -8.13 -17.94
N ILE A 776 -11.92 -8.55 -17.22
CA ILE A 776 -11.65 -8.20 -15.83
C ILE A 776 -10.33 -7.43 -15.78
N HIS A 777 -10.41 -6.14 -15.45
CA HIS A 777 -9.24 -5.26 -15.42
C HIS A 777 -8.37 -5.50 -14.17
N LEU A 778 -7.05 -5.59 -14.37
CA LEU A 778 -6.06 -5.73 -13.31
C LEU A 778 -5.30 -4.42 -13.07
N ASP A 779 -4.99 -4.14 -11.81
CA ASP A 779 -4.11 -3.03 -11.44
C ASP A 779 -2.69 -3.51 -11.14
N ARG A 780 -1.75 -2.56 -10.98
CA ARG A 780 -0.34 -2.88 -10.67
C ARG A 780 -0.15 -3.68 -9.37
N TYR A 781 -1.14 -3.67 -8.49
CA TYR A 781 -1.07 -4.36 -7.21
C TYR A 781 -1.49 -5.82 -7.32
N ALA A 782 -2.04 -6.25 -8.47
CA ALA A 782 -2.37 -7.65 -8.75
C ALA A 782 -1.21 -8.63 -8.54
N THR A 783 0.02 -8.17 -8.74
CA THR A 783 1.23 -8.99 -8.56
C THR A 783 2.14 -8.44 -7.45
N SER A 784 1.75 -7.33 -6.81
CA SER A 784 2.60 -6.66 -5.84
C SER A 784 2.40 -7.18 -4.41
N PHE A 785 3.40 -6.98 -3.55
CA PHE A 785 3.32 -7.12 -2.10
C PHE A 785 4.01 -5.93 -1.43
N TRP A 786 3.70 -5.65 -0.18
CA TRP A 786 4.41 -4.63 0.59
C TRP A 786 5.68 -5.24 1.20
N ASP A 787 6.83 -4.75 0.75
CA ASP A 787 8.14 -5.10 1.33
C ASP A 787 8.43 -4.13 2.49
N GLU A 788 8.43 -4.66 3.71
CA GLU A 788 8.62 -3.85 4.91
C GLU A 788 10.05 -3.32 5.07
N ILE A 789 11.04 -3.97 4.44
CA ILE A 789 12.45 -3.56 4.56
C ILE A 789 12.71 -2.34 3.67
N GLU A 790 12.17 -2.33 2.45
CA GLU A 790 12.30 -1.18 1.55
C GLU A 790 11.17 -0.16 1.71
N GLU A 791 10.18 -0.43 2.57
CA GLU A 791 9.00 0.39 2.79
C GLU A 791 8.26 0.75 1.48
N MET A 792 8.07 -0.23 0.59
CA MET A 792 7.43 -0.01 -0.70
C MET A 792 6.71 -1.24 -1.26
N TRP A 793 5.77 -1.00 -2.17
CA TRP A 793 5.18 -2.06 -3.00
C TRP A 793 6.21 -2.60 -3.99
N LYS A 794 6.38 -3.92 -4.04
CA LYS A 794 7.24 -4.62 -4.99
C LYS A 794 6.48 -5.63 -5.81
N THR A 795 6.85 -5.74 -7.08
CA THR A 795 6.51 -6.86 -7.94
C THR A 795 7.79 -7.59 -8.35
N LEU A 796 7.70 -8.88 -8.63
CA LEU A 796 8.84 -9.63 -9.15
C LEU A 796 9.14 -9.16 -10.59
N PRO A 797 10.41 -8.85 -10.96
CA PRO A 797 10.76 -8.65 -12.35
C PRO A 797 10.52 -9.97 -13.10
N SER A 798 9.73 -9.94 -14.19
CA SER A 798 9.72 -11.06 -15.13
C SER A 798 11.09 -11.10 -15.81
N LEU A 799 11.83 -12.19 -15.64
CA LEU A 799 13.05 -12.42 -16.40
C LEU A 799 12.66 -12.82 -17.82
N ASP A 800 12.52 -11.84 -18.70
CA ASP A 800 12.32 -12.11 -20.12
C ASP A 800 13.53 -12.86 -20.69
N HIS A 801 13.30 -14.05 -21.25
CA HIS A 801 14.33 -14.91 -21.81
C HIS A 801 15.15 -14.20 -22.90
N HIS A 802 14.49 -13.40 -23.75
CA HIS A 802 15.17 -12.66 -24.81
C HIS A 802 16.12 -11.60 -24.22
N ARG A 803 15.64 -10.84 -23.23
CA ARG A 803 16.46 -9.85 -22.51
C ARG A 803 17.65 -10.48 -21.78
N LEU A 804 17.50 -11.66 -21.19
CA LEU A 804 18.63 -12.34 -20.52
C LEU A 804 19.73 -12.77 -21.49
N LEU A 805 19.35 -13.29 -22.66
CA LEU A 805 20.32 -13.66 -23.70
C LEU A 805 21.02 -12.43 -24.27
N GLU A 806 20.30 -11.33 -24.46
CA GLU A 806 20.87 -10.05 -24.89
C GLU A 806 21.91 -9.54 -23.88
N LEU A 807 21.58 -9.50 -22.58
CA LEU A 807 22.50 -9.07 -21.52
C LEU A 807 23.74 -9.97 -21.44
N ARG A 808 23.57 -11.29 -21.65
CA ARG A 808 24.67 -12.24 -21.74
C ARG A 808 25.60 -11.95 -22.91
N GLU A 809 25.07 -11.67 -24.10
CA GLU A 809 25.88 -11.33 -25.27
C GLU A 809 26.63 -10.00 -25.10
N ILE A 810 25.97 -8.98 -24.53
CA ILE A 810 26.62 -7.69 -24.22
C ILE A 810 27.80 -7.92 -23.27
N PHE A 811 27.60 -8.69 -22.20
CA PHE A 811 28.68 -8.99 -21.25
C PHE A 811 29.87 -9.68 -21.93
N MET A 812 29.61 -10.75 -22.68
CA MET A 812 30.67 -11.57 -23.29
C MET A 812 31.44 -10.83 -24.39
N THR A 813 30.78 -9.93 -25.13
CA THR A 813 31.42 -9.23 -26.24
C THR A 813 32.07 -7.91 -25.83
N LYS A 814 31.56 -7.23 -24.79
CA LYS A 814 31.95 -5.85 -24.48
C LYS A 814 32.64 -5.64 -23.13
N ILE A 815 32.42 -6.52 -22.16
CA ILE A 815 32.94 -6.38 -20.79
C ILE A 815 33.99 -7.46 -20.52
N TRP A 816 33.65 -8.71 -20.81
CA TRP A 816 34.50 -9.87 -20.62
C TRP A 816 35.85 -9.74 -21.35
N THR A 817 35.87 -9.12 -22.53
CA THR A 817 37.06 -8.97 -23.38
C THR A 817 38.23 -8.23 -22.71
N LYS A 818 37.96 -7.42 -21.66
CA LYS A 818 38.98 -6.68 -20.90
C LYS A 818 39.39 -7.38 -19.61
N ASN A 819 38.51 -8.22 -19.06
CA ASN A 819 38.71 -8.96 -17.81
C ASN A 819 38.08 -10.35 -17.96
N PRO A 820 38.79 -11.32 -18.57
CA PRO A 820 38.26 -12.65 -18.87
C PRO A 820 38.25 -13.53 -17.60
N ILE A 821 37.45 -13.13 -16.60
CA ILE A 821 37.35 -13.80 -15.29
C ILE A 821 36.06 -14.62 -15.12
N VAL A 822 35.20 -14.70 -16.14
CA VAL A 822 33.99 -15.53 -16.15
C VAL A 822 34.06 -16.44 -17.35
N ASP A 823 33.99 -17.75 -17.18
CA ASP A 823 34.05 -18.65 -18.33
C ASP A 823 32.69 -18.74 -19.04
N ARG A 824 32.71 -18.82 -20.37
CA ARG A 824 31.50 -18.86 -21.20
C ARG A 824 30.55 -19.99 -20.77
N ASP A 825 31.09 -21.20 -20.66
CA ASP A 825 30.30 -22.40 -20.34
C ASP A 825 29.80 -22.35 -18.87
N GLN A 826 30.57 -21.73 -17.96
CA GLN A 826 30.15 -21.48 -16.58
C GLN A 826 28.96 -20.52 -16.52
N LEU A 827 29.03 -19.41 -17.26
CA LEU A 827 27.96 -18.42 -17.33
C LEU A 827 26.69 -19.03 -17.94
N ASP A 828 26.83 -19.75 -19.04
CA ASP A 828 25.70 -20.40 -19.72
C ASP A 828 25.02 -21.44 -18.81
N SER A 829 25.80 -22.23 -18.07
CA SER A 829 25.28 -23.16 -17.06
C SER A 829 24.55 -22.45 -15.92
N CYS A 830 25.09 -21.34 -15.40
CA CYS A 830 24.44 -20.58 -14.35
C CYS A 830 23.14 -19.92 -14.85
N ILE A 831 23.11 -19.40 -16.08
CA ILE A 831 21.90 -18.82 -16.70
C ILE A 831 20.83 -19.90 -16.92
N ALA A 832 21.22 -21.06 -17.46
CA ALA A 832 20.30 -22.18 -17.63
C ALA A 832 19.65 -22.58 -16.29
N ARG A 833 20.43 -22.61 -15.20
CA ARG A 833 19.91 -22.92 -13.87
C ARG A 833 18.94 -21.87 -13.34
N VAL A 834 19.22 -20.58 -13.57
CA VAL A 834 18.33 -19.46 -13.20
C VAL A 834 17.04 -19.48 -14.01
N LEU A 835 17.11 -19.86 -15.28
CA LEU A 835 15.93 -20.03 -16.14
C LEU A 835 15.05 -21.20 -15.70
N GLU A 836 15.66 -22.31 -15.31
CA GLU A 836 14.94 -23.52 -14.89
C GLU A 836 14.36 -23.40 -13.46
N ASN A 837 15.13 -22.81 -12.53
CA ASN A 837 14.82 -22.84 -11.10
C ASN A 837 14.49 -21.45 -10.51
N GLY A 838 14.46 -20.41 -11.32
CA GLY A 838 14.38 -19.02 -10.86
C GLY A 838 15.66 -18.53 -10.16
N ILE A 839 15.61 -17.30 -9.63
CA ILE A 839 16.74 -16.67 -8.93
C ILE A 839 16.76 -17.11 -7.45
N ASP A 840 17.43 -18.23 -7.19
CA ASP A 840 17.64 -18.82 -5.86
C ASP A 840 18.70 -18.08 -5.00
N TRP A 841 18.89 -18.52 -3.75
CA TRP A 841 19.92 -18.02 -2.83
C TRP A 841 21.27 -18.71 -3.02
N SER A 842 21.85 -18.57 -4.21
CA SER A 842 23.13 -19.22 -4.55
C SER A 842 24.19 -18.25 -5.08
N VAL A 843 25.45 -18.73 -5.10
CA VAL A 843 26.56 -18.04 -5.76
C VAL A 843 26.35 -17.95 -7.27
N SER A 844 25.69 -18.94 -7.90
CA SER A 844 25.37 -18.92 -9.34
C SER A 844 24.37 -17.82 -9.70
N SER A 845 23.29 -17.69 -8.91
CA SER A 845 22.33 -16.58 -9.06
C SER A 845 23.00 -15.23 -8.81
N CYS A 846 23.86 -15.14 -7.80
CA CYS A 846 24.65 -13.93 -7.54
C CYS A 846 25.55 -13.55 -8.73
N LEU A 847 26.25 -14.52 -9.32
CA LEU A 847 27.12 -14.33 -10.48
C LEU A 847 26.35 -13.83 -11.70
N VAL A 848 25.23 -14.48 -12.04
CA VAL A 848 24.37 -14.11 -13.17
C VAL A 848 23.84 -12.68 -13.01
N LEU A 849 23.36 -12.33 -11.82
CA LEU A 849 22.86 -10.98 -11.54
C LEU A 849 23.93 -9.91 -11.67
N LEU A 850 25.17 -10.21 -11.28
CA LEU A 850 26.29 -9.27 -11.43
C LEU A 850 26.69 -9.08 -12.89
N VAL A 851 26.68 -10.17 -13.67
CA VAL A 851 26.90 -10.13 -15.11
C VAL A 851 25.83 -9.25 -15.78
N PHE A 852 24.56 -9.43 -15.42
CA PHE A 852 23.46 -8.64 -15.96
C PHE A 852 23.48 -7.18 -15.50
N ALA A 853 23.82 -6.92 -14.24
CA ALA A 853 24.01 -5.55 -13.75
C ALA A 853 25.09 -4.81 -14.54
N LEU A 854 26.22 -5.48 -14.83
CA LEU A 854 27.31 -4.95 -15.64
C LEU A 854 26.90 -4.73 -17.10
N ALA A 855 26.21 -5.69 -17.70
CA ALA A 855 25.74 -5.59 -19.08
C ALA A 855 24.74 -4.46 -19.29
N ALA A 856 23.83 -4.25 -18.34
CA ALA A 856 22.79 -3.22 -18.42
C ALA A 856 23.36 -1.79 -18.53
N ILE A 857 24.54 -1.52 -17.95
CA ILE A 857 25.17 -0.18 -17.96
C ILE A 857 26.19 0.03 -19.10
N TRP A 858 26.31 -0.92 -20.03
CA TRP A 858 27.26 -0.78 -21.14
C TRP A 858 26.75 0.17 -22.24
N GLY A 859 27.65 0.94 -22.86
CA GLY A 859 27.35 2.27 -23.46
C GLY A 859 27.55 2.46 -24.96
N ASP A 860 27.12 1.52 -25.80
CA ASP A 860 26.85 1.77 -27.23
C ASP A 860 25.34 1.62 -27.45
N TYR A 861 24.61 2.62 -26.99
CA TYR A 861 23.15 2.64 -27.09
C TYR A 861 22.75 3.01 -28.53
N PRO A 862 21.67 2.42 -29.08
CA PRO A 862 21.18 2.79 -30.41
C PRO A 862 20.87 4.30 -30.48
N GLU A 863 20.91 4.89 -31.68
CA GLU A 863 20.91 6.35 -31.90
C GLU A 863 19.77 7.11 -31.21
N ASP A 864 18.64 6.46 -30.95
CA ASP A 864 17.45 6.96 -30.25
C ASP A 864 17.61 7.07 -28.71
N GLU A 865 18.57 6.35 -28.13
CA GLU A 865 18.93 6.40 -26.70
C GLU A 865 20.16 7.30 -26.43
N THR A 866 20.79 7.85 -27.49
CA THR A 866 21.93 8.76 -27.38
C THR A 866 21.51 10.19 -27.00
N ARG A 867 21.96 10.72 -25.87
CA ARG A 867 21.79 12.16 -25.56
C ARG A 867 22.73 12.98 -26.45
N LYS A 868 22.20 13.85 -27.30
CA LYS A 868 22.99 14.89 -28.00
C LYS A 868 23.06 16.13 -27.11
N VAL A 869 24.27 16.52 -26.69
CA VAL A 869 24.50 17.82 -26.03
C VAL A 869 25.02 18.79 -27.08
N LEU A 870 24.25 19.85 -27.33
CA LEU A 870 24.64 20.99 -28.15
C LEU A 870 25.31 22.02 -27.24
N TYR A 871 26.60 22.27 -27.46
CA TYR A 871 27.31 23.38 -26.83
C TYR A 871 27.44 24.52 -27.84
N ASN A 872 27.14 25.75 -27.39
CA ASN A 872 27.21 26.95 -28.22
C ASN A 872 28.02 28.00 -27.45
N GLU A 873 29.34 27.85 -27.43
CA GLU A 873 30.26 28.90 -27.00
C GLU A 873 31.40 29.06 -28.03
N SER A 874 31.85 30.30 -28.19
CA SER A 874 32.70 30.84 -29.25
C SER A 874 34.12 30.25 -29.39
N SER A 875 34.48 29.25 -28.58
CA SER A 875 35.82 28.64 -28.54
C SER A 875 36.03 27.50 -29.54
N PHE A 876 34.96 26.85 -30.02
CA PHE A 876 35.05 25.78 -31.02
C PHE A 876 34.41 26.20 -32.34
N ASN A 877 35.22 26.30 -33.39
CA ASN A 877 34.72 26.42 -34.76
C ASN A 877 35.31 25.25 -35.56
N PRO A 878 34.50 24.28 -36.04
CA PRO A 878 33.03 24.26 -36.08
C PRO A 878 32.38 23.70 -34.80
N PRO A 879 31.05 23.87 -34.61
CA PRO A 879 30.31 23.28 -33.49
C PRO A 879 30.42 21.75 -33.51
N VAL A 880 30.96 21.17 -32.44
CA VAL A 880 31.08 19.71 -32.31
C VAL A 880 29.85 19.20 -31.56
N THR A 881 29.05 18.36 -32.21
CA THR A 881 27.96 17.64 -31.54
C THR A 881 28.58 16.47 -30.78
N TYR A 882 28.43 16.42 -29.46
CA TYR A 882 28.87 15.28 -28.66
C TYR A 882 27.66 14.40 -28.31
N VAL A 883 27.82 13.09 -28.52
CA VAL A 883 26.95 12.08 -27.92
C VAL A 883 27.43 11.86 -26.48
N THR A 884 26.58 12.13 -25.50
CA THR A 884 26.91 11.81 -24.10
C THR A 884 26.72 10.31 -23.86
N ILE A 885 27.66 9.69 -23.15
CA ILE A 885 27.69 8.26 -22.81
C ILE A 885 27.13 8.05 -21.39
N SER A 886 26.32 8.98 -20.87
CA SER A 886 25.60 8.78 -19.60
C SER A 886 24.65 7.59 -19.76
N VAL A 887 24.68 6.65 -18.82
CA VAL A 887 23.78 5.49 -18.85
C VAL A 887 22.33 6.00 -18.82
N PRO A 888 21.47 5.64 -19.79
CA PRO A 888 20.07 6.03 -19.77
C PRO A 888 19.43 5.65 -18.44
N GLU A 889 18.55 6.52 -17.93
CA GLU A 889 17.97 6.34 -16.58
C GLU A 889 17.31 4.97 -16.40
N HIS A 890 16.63 4.47 -17.44
CA HIS A 890 15.99 3.15 -17.41
C HIS A 890 17.01 2.00 -17.34
N ARG A 891 18.14 2.09 -18.07
CA ARG A 891 19.23 1.11 -18.03
C ARG A 891 19.95 1.12 -16.69
N MET A 892 20.15 2.31 -16.10
CA MET A 892 20.71 2.45 -14.76
C MET A 892 19.78 1.83 -13.71
N LYS A 893 18.47 2.08 -13.80
CA LYS A 893 17.46 1.46 -12.93
C LYS A 893 17.47 -0.07 -13.04
N GLU A 894 17.53 -0.60 -14.27
CA GLU A 894 17.63 -2.04 -14.52
C GLU A 894 18.90 -2.63 -13.88
N SER A 895 20.05 -1.99 -14.08
CA SER A 895 21.32 -2.41 -13.47
C SER A 895 21.29 -2.41 -11.95
N LEU A 896 20.75 -1.35 -11.34
CA LEU A 896 20.62 -1.23 -9.90
C LEU A 896 19.65 -2.29 -9.34
N ALA A 897 18.63 -2.69 -10.10
CA ALA A 897 17.73 -3.77 -9.71
C ALA A 897 18.50 -5.10 -9.63
N PHE A 898 19.25 -5.46 -10.68
CA PHE A 898 20.09 -6.67 -10.68
C PHE A 898 21.17 -6.61 -9.60
N LEU A 899 21.85 -5.47 -9.42
CA LEU A 899 22.86 -5.27 -8.39
C LEU A 899 22.28 -5.41 -6.97
N SER A 900 21.09 -4.86 -6.72
CA SER A 900 20.40 -4.99 -5.43
C SER A 900 20.09 -6.45 -5.11
N MET A 901 19.59 -7.20 -6.11
CA MET A 901 19.34 -8.62 -5.97
C MET A 901 20.63 -9.43 -5.73
N ALA A 902 21.73 -9.07 -6.41
CA ALA A 902 23.05 -9.67 -6.17
C ALA A 902 23.58 -9.32 -4.78
N ARG A 903 23.42 -8.07 -4.33
CA ARG A 903 23.90 -7.60 -3.01
C ARG A 903 23.23 -8.34 -1.88
N LYS A 904 21.93 -8.62 -1.99
CA LYS A 904 21.22 -9.46 -1.01
C LYS A 904 21.85 -10.85 -0.88
N ARG A 905 22.34 -11.38 -1.99
CA ARG A 905 22.98 -12.71 -2.08
C ARG A 905 24.50 -12.68 -1.85
N ILE A 906 25.10 -11.53 -1.55
CA ILE A 906 26.57 -11.44 -1.40
C ILE A 906 27.10 -12.32 -0.27
N SER A 907 26.29 -12.61 0.75
CA SER A 907 26.63 -13.57 1.82
C SER A 907 26.95 -14.96 1.28
N THR A 908 26.30 -15.38 0.19
CA THR A 908 26.59 -16.69 -0.44
C THR A 908 27.98 -16.68 -1.07
N ALA A 909 28.41 -15.56 -1.67
CA ALA A 909 29.76 -15.39 -2.20
C ALA A 909 30.83 -15.34 -1.09
N TYR A 910 30.51 -14.81 0.09
CA TYR A 910 31.42 -14.83 1.25
C TYR A 910 31.63 -16.23 1.84
N LEU A 911 30.59 -17.07 1.78
CA LEU A 911 30.59 -18.43 2.32
C LEU A 911 31.00 -19.47 1.28
N ASP A 912 31.06 -19.09 0.00
CA ASP A 912 31.48 -19.95 -1.10
C ASP A 912 32.96 -20.33 -0.93
N ASP A 913 33.24 -21.62 -1.01
CA ASP A 913 34.60 -22.15 -0.91
C ASP A 913 35.26 -22.39 -2.26
N THR A 914 34.62 -21.97 -3.36
CA THR A 914 35.12 -22.06 -4.73
C THR A 914 35.63 -20.71 -5.24
N LEU A 915 36.15 -20.69 -6.47
CA LEU A 915 36.52 -19.42 -7.14
C LEU A 915 35.30 -18.57 -7.53
N SER A 916 34.07 -19.11 -7.47
CA SER A 916 32.84 -18.39 -7.83
C SER A 916 32.54 -17.22 -6.89
N GLY A 917 32.80 -17.37 -5.59
CA GLY A 917 32.71 -16.27 -4.62
C GLY A 917 33.71 -15.14 -4.92
N VAL A 918 34.94 -15.51 -5.31
CA VAL A 918 35.99 -14.54 -5.72
C VAL A 918 35.57 -13.81 -7.00
N GLN A 919 35.01 -14.53 -7.99
CA GLN A 919 34.47 -13.94 -9.23
C GLN A 919 33.37 -12.93 -8.93
N CYS A 920 32.40 -13.26 -8.06
CA CYS A 920 31.32 -12.35 -7.69
C CYS A 920 31.84 -11.03 -7.09
N LEU A 921 32.80 -11.09 -6.17
CA LEU A 921 33.39 -9.89 -5.58
C LEU A 921 34.21 -9.07 -6.60
N CYS A 922 34.92 -9.74 -7.52
CA CYS A 922 35.60 -9.05 -8.61
C CYS A 922 34.60 -8.34 -9.53
N LEU A 923 33.50 -8.99 -9.91
CA LEU A 923 32.45 -8.39 -10.74
C LEU A 923 31.77 -7.21 -10.04
N PHE A 924 31.54 -7.29 -8.72
CA PHE A 924 31.12 -6.16 -7.90
C PHE A 924 32.12 -5.00 -7.98
N GLY A 925 33.41 -5.29 -7.83
CA GLY A 925 34.48 -4.28 -7.96
C GLY A 925 34.49 -3.62 -9.33
N ILE A 926 34.36 -4.41 -10.40
CA ILE A 926 34.27 -3.94 -11.78
C ILE A 926 33.03 -3.06 -11.95
N TRP A 927 31.88 -3.46 -11.40
CA TRP A 927 30.64 -2.67 -11.50
C TRP A 927 30.78 -1.28 -10.88
N TYR A 928 31.38 -1.19 -9.68
CA TYR A 928 31.66 0.10 -9.05
C TYR A 928 32.66 0.93 -9.85
N GLN A 929 33.67 0.31 -10.45
CA GLN A 929 34.61 1.01 -11.32
C GLN A 929 33.95 1.58 -12.58
N TYR A 930 33.05 0.83 -13.23
CA TYR A 930 32.23 1.35 -14.33
C TYR A 930 31.35 2.53 -13.87
N ASN A 931 30.85 2.50 -12.64
CA ASN A 931 30.06 3.61 -12.07
C ASN A 931 30.90 4.73 -11.43
N ILE A 932 32.23 4.74 -11.62
CA ILE A 932 33.11 5.82 -11.14
C ILE A 932 33.09 5.93 -9.60
N GLU A 933 32.92 4.77 -8.94
CA GLU A 933 32.97 4.61 -7.49
C GLU A 933 34.26 3.86 -7.06
N PRO A 934 35.44 4.50 -7.11
CA PRO A 934 36.73 3.82 -6.94
C PRO A 934 36.94 3.24 -5.54
N ILE A 935 36.42 3.88 -4.49
CA ILE A 935 36.58 3.41 -3.09
C ILE A 935 35.72 2.17 -2.81
N PRO A 936 34.40 2.17 -3.11
CA PRO A 936 33.60 0.95 -3.06
C PRO A 936 34.18 -0.17 -3.93
N GLY A 937 34.63 0.14 -5.15
CA GLY A 937 35.27 -0.83 -6.04
C GLY A 937 36.51 -1.44 -5.43
N TRP A 938 37.43 -0.62 -4.90
CA TRP A 938 38.64 -1.09 -4.21
C TRP A 938 38.33 -2.00 -3.02
N LYS A 939 37.32 -1.68 -2.20
CA LYS A 939 36.90 -2.55 -1.09
C LYS A 939 36.49 -3.95 -1.56
N MET A 940 35.76 -4.02 -2.68
CA MET A 940 35.33 -5.31 -3.25
C MET A 940 36.52 -6.11 -3.79
N PHE A 941 37.45 -5.48 -4.53
CA PHE A 941 38.67 -6.17 -4.99
C PHE A 941 39.55 -6.63 -3.85
N ARG A 942 39.70 -5.82 -2.79
CA ARG A 942 40.45 -6.23 -1.60
C ARG A 942 39.82 -7.44 -0.91
N THR A 943 38.50 -7.45 -0.81
CA THR A 943 37.76 -8.59 -0.24
C THR A 943 37.94 -9.84 -1.12
N ALA A 944 37.90 -9.69 -2.45
CA ALA A 944 38.19 -10.76 -3.39
C ALA A 944 39.63 -11.30 -3.22
N SER A 945 40.62 -10.42 -3.02
CA SER A 945 42.01 -10.81 -2.71
C SER A 945 42.11 -11.66 -1.44
N MET A 946 41.37 -11.32 -0.38
CA MET A 946 41.34 -12.09 0.87
C MET A 946 40.70 -13.48 0.67
N LEU A 947 39.59 -13.57 -0.06
CA LEU A 947 38.97 -14.86 -0.37
C LEU A 947 39.86 -15.70 -1.28
N TRP A 948 40.53 -15.09 -2.26
CA TRP A 948 41.48 -15.77 -3.13
C TRP A 948 42.65 -16.36 -2.32
N GLN A 949 43.20 -15.62 -1.35
CA GLN A 949 44.25 -16.15 -0.46
C GLN A 949 43.74 -17.33 0.36
N THR A 950 42.52 -17.24 0.88
CA THR A 950 41.87 -18.31 1.66
C THR A 950 41.69 -19.57 0.80
N TYR A 951 41.19 -19.41 -0.43
CA TYR A 951 41.10 -20.49 -1.41
C TYR A 951 42.47 -21.11 -1.66
N ARG A 952 43.48 -20.30 -2.00
CA ARG A 952 44.84 -20.78 -2.27
C ARG A 952 45.45 -21.55 -1.10
N MET A 953 45.25 -21.08 0.14
CA MET A 953 45.76 -21.77 1.33
C MET A 953 45.22 -23.21 1.45
N LYS A 954 43.96 -23.45 1.07
CA LYS A 954 43.35 -24.79 1.06
C LYS A 954 44.00 -25.71 0.02
N HIS A 955 44.42 -25.17 -1.12
CA HIS A 955 44.91 -25.93 -2.26
C HIS A 955 46.45 -25.99 -2.39
N ARG A 956 47.19 -25.22 -1.58
CA ARG A 956 48.66 -25.07 -1.62
C ARG A 956 49.42 -26.38 -1.44
N GLU A 957 48.89 -27.33 -0.69
CA GLU A 957 49.53 -28.62 -0.39
C GLU A 957 49.33 -29.68 -1.50
N GLY A 958 48.63 -29.36 -2.59
CA GLY A 958 48.42 -30.28 -3.72
C GLY A 958 47.51 -31.48 -3.43
N LYS A 959 46.80 -31.47 -2.28
CA LYS A 959 45.93 -32.58 -1.83
C LYS A 959 44.61 -32.70 -2.63
N THR A 960 44.29 -31.71 -3.45
CA THR A 960 43.06 -31.62 -4.24
C THR A 960 43.39 -31.54 -5.72
N ARG A 961 42.78 -32.41 -6.55
CA ARG A 961 42.95 -32.40 -8.00
C ARG A 961 42.13 -31.26 -8.61
N ARG A 962 42.78 -30.34 -9.32
CA ARG A 962 42.14 -29.19 -10.00
C ARG A 962 42.20 -29.35 -11.50
N SER A 963 41.22 -28.79 -12.21
CA SER A 963 41.24 -28.77 -13.68
C SER A 963 42.17 -27.68 -14.20
N ALA A 964 42.69 -27.81 -15.43
CA ALA A 964 43.48 -26.75 -16.07
C ALA A 964 42.71 -25.43 -16.21
N GLN A 965 41.38 -25.51 -16.35
CA GLN A 965 40.48 -24.36 -16.41
C GLN A 965 40.41 -23.61 -15.08
N GLU A 966 40.29 -24.35 -13.98
CA GLU A 966 40.23 -23.83 -12.62
C GLU A 966 41.56 -23.18 -12.20
N GLU A 967 42.70 -23.78 -12.57
CA GLU A 967 44.03 -23.19 -12.33
C GLU A 967 44.24 -21.91 -13.15
N SER A 968 43.78 -21.90 -14.40
CA SER A 968 43.77 -20.71 -15.24
C SER A 968 42.92 -19.59 -14.63
N LEU A 969 41.71 -19.92 -14.16
CA LEU A 969 40.79 -18.96 -13.53
C LEU A 969 41.39 -18.38 -12.24
N GLU A 970 42.02 -19.20 -11.38
CA GLU A 970 42.74 -18.74 -10.18
C GLU A 970 43.80 -17.68 -10.54
N GLN A 971 44.61 -17.94 -11.57
CA GLN A 971 45.65 -17.02 -12.05
C GLN A 971 45.05 -15.72 -12.61
N ARG A 972 43.95 -15.80 -13.37
CA ARG A 972 43.28 -14.61 -13.92
C ARG A 972 42.69 -13.75 -12.80
N LEU A 973 42.05 -14.35 -11.80
CA LEU A 973 41.51 -13.64 -10.64
C LEU A 973 42.59 -12.94 -9.81
N TYR A 974 43.73 -13.60 -9.58
CA TYR A 974 44.89 -12.99 -8.92
C TYR A 974 45.33 -11.70 -9.61
N TRP A 975 45.57 -11.77 -10.93
CA TRP A 975 46.03 -10.62 -11.69
C TRP A 975 44.98 -9.52 -11.81
N THR A 976 43.67 -9.87 -11.90
CA THR A 976 42.58 -8.89 -11.93
C THR A 976 42.46 -8.13 -10.61
N CYS A 977 42.55 -8.82 -9.47
CA CYS A 977 42.52 -8.17 -8.16
C CYS A 977 43.76 -7.28 -7.96
N LEU A 978 44.95 -7.82 -8.23
CA LEU A 978 46.22 -7.08 -8.07
C LEU A 978 46.27 -5.83 -8.94
N LYS A 979 45.90 -5.91 -10.24
CA LYS A 979 45.91 -4.75 -11.14
C LYS A 979 44.92 -3.68 -10.71
N SER A 980 43.72 -4.07 -10.29
CA SER A 980 42.63 -3.15 -9.94
C SER A 980 42.89 -2.44 -8.62
N GLU A 981 43.42 -3.14 -7.62
CA GLU A 981 43.83 -2.51 -6.36
C GLU A 981 45.01 -1.54 -6.54
N CYS A 982 46.02 -1.91 -7.34
CA CYS A 982 47.17 -1.06 -7.59
C CYS A 982 46.83 0.21 -8.37
N GLU A 983 45.81 0.15 -9.24
CA GLU A 983 45.37 1.31 -10.02
C GLU A 983 44.78 2.41 -9.14
N VAL A 984 43.91 2.06 -8.18
CA VAL A 984 43.29 3.03 -7.27
C VAL A 984 44.29 3.59 -6.25
N ARG A 985 45.16 2.73 -5.69
CA ARG A 985 46.17 3.13 -4.70
C ARG A 985 47.18 4.15 -5.21
N TYR A 986 47.45 4.16 -6.52
CA TYR A 986 48.36 5.14 -7.09
C TYR A 986 47.85 6.58 -6.94
N GLU A 987 46.56 6.81 -7.17
CA GLU A 987 45.95 8.13 -7.02
C GLU A 987 45.61 8.44 -5.56
N LEU A 988 45.44 7.40 -4.73
CA LEU A 988 45.06 7.49 -3.32
C LEU A 988 46.12 6.81 -2.44
N THR A 989 47.21 7.53 -2.19
CA THR A 989 48.43 7.00 -1.56
C THR A 989 48.25 6.50 -0.13
N ASP A 990 47.19 6.93 0.56
CA ASP A 990 46.86 6.53 1.94
C ASP A 990 46.18 5.16 2.02
N LEU A 991 45.89 4.52 0.88
CA LEU A 991 45.36 3.17 0.86
C LEU A 991 46.45 2.13 1.20
N PRO A 992 46.11 1.11 2.01
CA PRO A 992 47.03 0.04 2.39
C PRO A 992 47.48 -0.78 1.17
N PRO A 993 48.64 -1.47 1.25
CA PRO A 993 49.12 -2.30 0.15
C PRO A 993 48.19 -3.48 -0.15
N CYS A 994 48.14 -3.89 -1.41
CA CYS A 994 47.42 -5.09 -1.84
C CYS A 994 48.11 -6.32 -1.25
N ASP A 995 47.38 -7.12 -0.47
CA ASP A 995 47.93 -8.27 0.25
C ASP A 995 48.46 -9.36 -0.71
N LEU A 996 47.95 -9.41 -1.95
CA LEU A 996 48.47 -10.30 -3.01
C LEU A 996 49.91 -9.98 -3.41
N SER A 997 50.32 -8.70 -3.33
CA SER A 997 51.69 -8.28 -3.68
C SER A 997 52.74 -8.84 -2.72
N LEU A 998 52.32 -9.31 -1.54
CA LEU A 998 53.15 -9.94 -0.52
C LEU A 998 53.09 -11.48 -0.56
N SER A 999 52.30 -12.05 -1.48
CA SER A 999 52.15 -13.50 -1.58
C SER A 999 53.34 -14.16 -2.26
N ASP A 1000 53.64 -15.40 -1.88
CA ASP A 1000 54.65 -16.26 -2.51
C ASP A 1000 54.15 -16.92 -3.81
N PHE A 1001 53.02 -16.44 -4.36
CA PHE A 1001 52.49 -17.00 -5.61
C PHE A 1001 53.49 -16.74 -6.72
N PRO A 1002 53.86 -17.75 -7.52
CA PRO A 1002 54.70 -17.49 -8.67
C PRO A 1002 54.03 -16.39 -9.49
N TYR A 1003 54.77 -15.32 -9.82
CA TYR A 1003 54.35 -14.29 -10.77
C TYR A 1003 54.27 -14.84 -12.20
N SER A 1004 53.77 -16.07 -12.35
CA SER A 1004 53.50 -16.71 -13.63
C SER A 1004 52.35 -15.98 -14.32
N LEU A 1005 52.50 -15.83 -15.63
CA LEU A 1005 51.43 -15.32 -16.47
C LEU A 1005 50.27 -16.31 -16.47
N PRO A 1006 49.01 -15.83 -16.53
CA PRO A 1006 47.85 -16.70 -16.60
C PRO A 1006 47.91 -17.55 -17.87
N SER A 1007 47.59 -18.84 -17.74
CA SER A 1007 47.34 -19.71 -18.89
C SER A 1007 45.94 -19.48 -19.44
N PHE A 1008 45.71 -19.84 -20.71
CA PHE A 1008 44.39 -19.83 -21.35
C PHE A 1008 44.23 -21.16 -22.09
N PRO A 1009 43.77 -22.23 -21.42
CA PRO A 1009 43.69 -23.55 -22.03
C PRO A 1009 42.78 -23.56 -23.26
N MET A 1010 43.19 -24.28 -24.32
CA MET A 1010 42.40 -24.41 -25.54
C MET A 1010 41.10 -25.18 -25.27
N ARG A 1011 39.99 -24.67 -25.80
CA ARG A 1011 38.65 -25.23 -25.65
C ARG A 1011 38.60 -26.66 -26.20
N GLN A 1012 38.07 -27.61 -25.43
CA GLN A 1012 37.49 -28.84 -25.97
C GLN A 1012 35.97 -28.68 -25.96
N PRO A 1013 35.26 -28.90 -27.08
CA PRO A 1013 33.80 -28.83 -27.08
C PRO A 1013 33.23 -29.92 -26.16
N SER A 1014 32.44 -29.54 -25.16
CA SER A 1014 31.70 -30.46 -24.31
C SER A 1014 30.38 -30.88 -24.96
N ASN A 1015 30.02 -32.16 -24.88
CA ASN A 1015 28.75 -32.69 -25.40
C ASN A 1015 27.51 -32.29 -24.57
N ASP A 1016 27.69 -31.65 -23.41
CA ASP A 1016 26.61 -31.33 -22.45
C ASP A 1016 26.12 -29.86 -22.52
N SER A 1017 26.51 -29.10 -23.54
CA SER A 1017 26.08 -27.69 -23.70
C SER A 1017 24.65 -27.60 -24.25
N PRO A 1018 23.79 -26.71 -23.74
CA PRO A 1018 22.42 -26.54 -24.22
C PRO A 1018 22.33 -26.20 -25.71
N ALA A 1019 21.29 -26.67 -26.41
CA ALA A 1019 21.13 -26.55 -27.87
C ALA A 1019 21.17 -25.10 -28.42
N TRP A 1020 20.92 -24.08 -27.59
CA TRP A 1020 21.00 -22.67 -27.96
C TRP A 1020 22.43 -22.08 -27.91
N ALA A 1021 23.43 -22.83 -27.41
CA ALA A 1021 24.78 -22.34 -27.16
C ALA A 1021 25.73 -22.30 -28.39
N PHE A 1022 25.30 -22.83 -29.56
CA PHE A 1022 26.16 -22.97 -30.74
C PHE A 1022 25.74 -22.08 -31.91
N SER A 1023 26.20 -20.82 -31.92
CA SER A 1023 26.15 -20.01 -33.15
C SER A 1023 27.07 -18.78 -33.11
N ASN A 1024 28.41 -18.93 -33.05
CA ASN A 1024 29.26 -17.92 -33.71
C ASN A 1024 30.74 -18.35 -33.90
N PRO A 1025 31.22 -18.52 -35.15
CA PRO A 1025 32.63 -18.68 -35.47
C PRO A 1025 33.50 -17.45 -35.13
N SER A 1026 32.90 -16.26 -35.01
CA SER A 1026 33.60 -15.01 -34.64
C SER A 1026 34.09 -14.97 -33.18
N SER A 1027 33.65 -15.92 -32.35
CA SER A 1027 33.97 -15.95 -30.91
C SER A 1027 35.42 -16.34 -30.61
N THR A 1028 36.05 -17.19 -31.43
CA THR A 1028 37.41 -17.70 -31.19
C THR A 1028 38.48 -16.64 -31.40
N ASP A 1029 38.32 -15.77 -32.41
CA ASP A 1029 39.26 -14.68 -32.68
C ASP A 1029 39.18 -13.59 -31.60
N LEU A 1030 37.98 -13.34 -31.08
CA LEU A 1030 37.75 -12.39 -29.99
C LEU A 1030 38.34 -12.90 -28.65
N GLU A 1031 38.19 -14.19 -28.35
CA GLU A 1031 38.76 -14.83 -27.17
C GLU A 1031 40.30 -14.82 -27.19
N ALA A 1032 40.89 -15.08 -28.36
CA ALA A 1032 42.34 -14.99 -28.55
C ALA A 1032 42.83 -13.54 -28.38
N ALA A 1033 42.19 -12.56 -29.03
CA ALA A 1033 42.55 -11.15 -28.91
C ALA A 1033 42.41 -10.63 -27.46
N SER A 1034 41.35 -11.04 -26.74
CA SER A 1034 41.16 -10.73 -25.33
C SER A 1034 42.27 -11.31 -24.45
N SER A 1035 42.64 -12.57 -24.68
CA SER A 1035 43.72 -13.24 -23.93
C SER A 1035 45.07 -12.53 -24.12
N TYR A 1036 45.41 -12.17 -25.36
CA TYR A 1036 46.63 -11.40 -25.66
C TYR A 1036 46.59 -10.00 -25.04
N TYR A 1037 45.44 -9.31 -25.08
CA TYR A 1037 45.30 -7.99 -24.48
C TYR A 1037 45.48 -8.05 -22.97
N TYR A 1038 44.87 -9.03 -22.31
CA TYR A 1038 44.99 -9.21 -20.86
C TYR A 1038 46.43 -9.46 -20.43
N LEU A 1039 47.19 -10.27 -21.19
CA LEU A 1039 48.62 -10.49 -20.96
C LEU A 1039 49.44 -9.21 -21.18
N ALA A 1040 49.15 -8.47 -22.26
CA ALA A 1040 49.81 -7.22 -22.58
C ALA A 1040 49.57 -6.16 -21.48
N GLU A 1041 48.35 -6.09 -20.95
CA GLU A 1041 47.96 -5.20 -19.84
C GLU A 1041 48.68 -5.57 -18.54
N ILE A 1042 48.81 -6.86 -18.20
CA ILE A 1042 49.58 -7.32 -17.03
C ILE A 1042 51.04 -6.87 -17.14
N PHE A 1043 51.66 -7.03 -18.31
CA PHE A 1043 53.05 -6.63 -18.50
C PHE A 1043 53.23 -5.12 -18.34
N LEU A 1044 52.37 -4.31 -18.97
CA LEU A 1044 52.38 -2.86 -18.82
C LEU A 1044 52.14 -2.44 -17.37
N ARG A 1045 51.21 -3.08 -16.65
CA ARG A 1045 50.96 -2.78 -15.25
C ARG A 1045 52.22 -3.00 -14.39
N ARG A 1046 52.98 -4.08 -14.65
CA ARG A 1046 54.26 -4.34 -13.96
C ARG A 1046 55.30 -3.28 -14.29
N LEU A 1047 55.41 -2.90 -15.56
CA LEU A 1047 56.35 -1.87 -16.01
C LEU A 1047 56.00 -0.49 -15.43
N LEU A 1048 54.71 -0.14 -15.43
CA LEU A 1048 54.17 1.08 -14.83
C LEU A 1048 54.46 1.14 -13.33
N ASN A 1049 54.26 0.04 -12.59
CA ASN A 1049 54.60 -0.02 -11.16
C ASN A 1049 56.10 0.19 -10.90
N ARG A 1050 56.97 -0.35 -11.77
CA ARG A 1050 58.43 -0.12 -11.67
C ARG A 1050 58.81 1.32 -11.98
N ALA A 1051 58.22 1.91 -13.03
CA ALA A 1051 58.42 3.32 -13.37
C ALA A 1051 57.98 4.24 -12.21
N ARG A 1052 56.79 3.98 -11.64
CA ARG A 1052 56.26 4.70 -10.47
C ARG A 1052 57.18 4.56 -9.25
N ASN A 1053 57.75 3.39 -9.01
CA ASN A 1053 58.66 3.18 -7.89
C ASN A 1053 60.01 3.90 -8.10
N ALA A 1054 60.53 3.92 -9.33
CA ALA A 1054 61.78 4.61 -9.66
C ALA A 1054 61.68 6.12 -9.42
N VAL A 1055 60.57 6.76 -9.78
CA VAL A 1055 60.40 8.22 -9.65
C VAL A 1055 60.10 8.70 -8.22
N ARG A 1056 59.98 7.81 -7.23
CA ARG A 1056 59.78 8.19 -5.81
C ARG A 1056 60.95 8.97 -5.20
N VAL A 1057 62.12 8.89 -5.82
CA VAL A 1057 63.32 9.63 -5.38
C VAL A 1057 63.25 11.12 -5.73
N LEU A 1058 62.30 11.54 -6.58
CA LEU A 1058 62.17 12.94 -6.99
C LEU A 1058 61.81 13.84 -5.80
N SER A 1059 62.62 14.86 -5.60
CA SER A 1059 62.47 15.91 -4.59
C SER A 1059 63.13 17.19 -5.13
N PRO A 1060 62.70 18.40 -4.74
CA PRO A 1060 63.42 19.64 -5.11
C PRO A 1060 64.89 19.63 -4.69
N ASP A 1061 65.23 18.91 -3.61
CA ASP A 1061 66.59 18.81 -3.05
C ASP A 1061 67.39 17.59 -3.56
N ILE A 1062 66.93 16.92 -4.62
CA ILE A 1062 67.61 15.72 -5.16
C ILE A 1062 69.02 16.04 -5.68
N ASP A 1063 70.02 15.23 -5.29
CA ASP A 1063 71.40 15.43 -5.72
C ASP A 1063 71.69 14.92 -7.14
N ILE A 1064 72.73 15.49 -7.76
CA ILE A 1064 73.12 15.16 -9.14
C ILE A 1064 73.48 13.68 -9.34
N PRO A 1065 74.21 12.99 -8.45
CA PRO A 1065 74.45 11.56 -8.57
C PRO A 1065 73.16 10.72 -8.61
N THR A 1066 72.19 11.03 -7.77
CA THR A 1066 70.89 10.34 -7.74
C THR A 1066 70.09 10.60 -9.02
N ILE A 1067 70.16 11.81 -9.56
CA ILE A 1067 69.55 12.14 -10.86
C ILE A 1067 70.13 11.28 -11.99
N LYS A 1068 71.45 11.06 -12.03
CA LYS A 1068 72.10 10.22 -13.06
C LYS A 1068 71.63 8.76 -12.96
N VAL A 1069 71.57 8.20 -11.75
CA VAL A 1069 71.06 6.84 -11.50
C VAL A 1069 69.58 6.72 -11.91
N LEU A 1070 68.78 7.74 -11.60
CA LEU A 1070 67.38 7.80 -12.03
C LEU A 1070 67.29 7.81 -13.57
N ALA A 1071 68.08 8.63 -14.26
CA ALA A 1071 68.08 8.73 -15.73
C ALA A 1071 68.49 7.41 -16.41
N GLU A 1072 69.49 6.70 -15.87
CA GLU A 1072 69.87 5.36 -16.33
C GLU A 1072 68.71 4.36 -16.16
N THR A 1073 68.07 4.40 -14.99
CA THR A 1073 66.92 3.54 -14.68
C THR A 1073 65.75 3.82 -15.63
N LEU A 1074 65.41 5.09 -15.86
CA LEU A 1074 64.36 5.50 -16.78
C LEU A 1074 64.67 5.06 -18.21
N THR A 1075 65.92 5.18 -18.66
CA THR A 1075 66.36 4.69 -19.99
C THR A 1075 66.20 3.18 -20.13
N GLN A 1076 66.53 2.40 -19.11
CA GLN A 1076 66.32 0.94 -19.13
C GLN A 1076 64.83 0.58 -19.17
N LEU A 1077 63.97 1.34 -18.48
CA LEU A 1077 62.52 1.14 -18.51
C LEU A 1077 61.91 1.56 -19.85
N GLU A 1078 62.42 2.61 -20.50
CA GLU A 1078 62.05 2.97 -21.86
C GLU A 1078 62.37 1.84 -22.85
N GLY A 1079 63.56 1.21 -22.74
CA GLY A 1079 63.93 0.07 -23.57
C GLY A 1079 62.99 -1.12 -23.40
N GLN A 1080 62.55 -1.41 -22.17
CA GLN A 1080 61.56 -2.46 -21.91
C GLN A 1080 60.15 -2.11 -22.44
N LEU A 1081 59.77 -0.83 -22.40
CA LEU A 1081 58.52 -0.36 -22.98
C LEU A 1081 58.53 -0.56 -24.52
N GLN A 1082 59.67 -0.33 -25.17
CA GLN A 1082 59.83 -0.60 -26.60
C GLN A 1082 59.75 -2.09 -26.92
N GLN A 1083 60.44 -2.94 -26.14
CA GLN A 1083 60.35 -4.40 -26.29
C GLN A 1083 58.90 -4.90 -26.18
N TRP A 1084 58.11 -4.31 -25.27
CA TRP A 1084 56.69 -4.65 -25.15
C TRP A 1084 55.91 -4.38 -26.44
N VAL A 1085 56.15 -3.24 -27.10
CA VAL A 1085 55.52 -2.91 -28.39
C VAL A 1085 55.94 -3.90 -29.47
N ASP A 1086 57.23 -4.23 -29.52
CA ASP A 1086 57.77 -5.14 -30.53
C ASP A 1086 57.15 -6.55 -30.41
N CYS A 1087 56.79 -6.95 -29.18
CA CYS A 1087 56.14 -8.23 -28.87
C CYS A 1087 54.60 -8.23 -29.03
N LEU A 1088 53.95 -7.12 -29.38
CA LEU A 1088 52.50 -7.10 -29.56
C LEU A 1088 52.08 -7.91 -30.81
N PRO A 1089 51.01 -8.74 -30.70
CA PRO A 1089 50.45 -9.42 -31.86
C PRO A 1089 49.78 -8.43 -32.82
N LEU A 1090 49.62 -8.82 -34.08
CA LEU A 1090 49.02 -7.98 -35.14
C LEU A 1090 47.65 -7.41 -34.76
N THR A 1091 46.85 -8.14 -33.98
CA THR A 1091 45.51 -7.72 -33.52
C THR A 1091 45.53 -6.58 -32.50
N LEU A 1092 46.67 -6.30 -31.87
CA LEU A 1092 46.86 -5.24 -30.85
C LEU A 1092 47.90 -4.18 -31.25
N ARG A 1093 48.55 -4.35 -32.40
CA ARG A 1093 49.62 -3.47 -32.87
C ARG A 1093 49.04 -2.18 -33.45
N PHE A 1094 49.46 -1.04 -32.92
CA PHE A 1094 49.04 0.31 -33.35
C PHE A 1094 50.16 1.06 -34.10
N ASN A 1095 49.82 2.19 -34.74
CA ASN A 1095 50.75 2.97 -35.56
C ASN A 1095 51.85 3.66 -34.72
N MET A 1096 53.08 3.64 -35.25
CA MET A 1096 54.25 4.36 -34.72
C MET A 1096 54.95 5.13 -35.86
N PRO A 1097 55.47 6.36 -35.63
CA PRO A 1097 55.50 7.05 -34.34
C PRO A 1097 54.15 7.74 -34.05
N LEU A 1098 53.87 7.98 -32.76
CA LEU A 1098 52.55 8.37 -32.23
C LEU A 1098 52.00 9.69 -32.80
N GLU A 1099 52.83 10.51 -33.43
CA GLU A 1099 52.47 11.80 -34.04
C GLU A 1099 51.60 11.64 -35.30
N SER A 1100 51.38 10.40 -35.76
CA SER A 1100 50.39 10.06 -36.77
C SER A 1100 48.99 9.91 -36.15
N ALA A 1101 47.96 10.41 -36.84
CA ALA A 1101 46.58 10.25 -36.38
C ALA A 1101 46.19 8.75 -36.28
N PRO A 1102 45.38 8.34 -35.29
CA PRO A 1102 44.88 6.98 -35.19
C PRO A 1102 44.14 6.53 -36.46
N MET A 1103 44.09 5.23 -36.74
CA MET A 1103 43.28 4.70 -37.85
C MET A 1103 41.79 4.95 -37.58
N LEU A 1104 41.03 5.36 -38.60
CA LEU A 1104 39.59 5.68 -38.48
C LEU A 1104 38.75 4.50 -37.94
N GLU A 1105 39.14 3.25 -38.24
CA GLU A 1105 38.45 2.03 -37.81
C GLU A 1105 39.32 1.18 -36.85
N GLU A 1106 40.05 1.81 -35.94
CA GLU A 1106 40.85 1.09 -34.94
C GLU A 1106 39.94 0.32 -33.94
N GLY A 1107 40.20 -0.99 -33.78
CA GLY A 1107 39.46 -1.86 -32.85
C GLY A 1107 39.67 -1.47 -31.38
N GLU A 1108 38.69 -1.76 -30.51
CA GLU A 1108 38.69 -1.30 -29.11
C GLU A 1108 39.92 -1.74 -28.29
N LEU A 1109 40.32 -3.01 -28.38
CA LEU A 1109 41.49 -3.51 -27.63
C LEU A 1109 42.81 -2.90 -28.13
N MET A 1110 42.89 -2.54 -29.41
CA MET A 1110 44.05 -1.85 -29.99
C MET A 1110 44.14 -0.41 -29.47
N LYS A 1111 42.99 0.31 -29.44
CA LYS A 1111 42.88 1.65 -28.82
C LYS A 1111 43.36 1.63 -27.37
N LEU A 1112 42.87 0.69 -26.56
CA LEU A 1112 43.26 0.56 -25.17
C LEU A 1112 44.76 0.22 -25.02
N SER A 1113 45.31 -0.63 -25.89
CA SER A 1113 46.75 -0.97 -25.87
C SER A 1113 47.62 0.25 -26.17
N ARG A 1114 47.23 1.07 -27.16
CA ARG A 1114 47.89 2.33 -27.50
C ARG A 1114 47.84 3.31 -26.32
N GLU A 1115 46.68 3.50 -25.70
CA GLU A 1115 46.52 4.41 -24.57
C GLU A 1115 47.39 4.01 -23.37
N ARG A 1116 47.44 2.72 -23.05
CA ARG A 1116 48.28 2.21 -21.95
C ARG A 1116 49.77 2.35 -22.23
N TYR A 1117 50.21 2.20 -23.49
CA TYR A 1117 51.59 2.49 -23.88
C TYR A 1117 51.95 3.96 -23.63
N VAL A 1118 51.09 4.88 -24.10
CA VAL A 1118 51.32 6.33 -23.95
C VAL A 1118 51.33 6.72 -22.47
N GLU A 1119 50.50 6.10 -21.63
CA GLU A 1119 50.51 6.29 -20.17
C GLU A 1119 51.89 6.01 -19.55
N VAL A 1120 52.51 4.87 -19.89
CA VAL A 1120 53.84 4.53 -19.36
C VAL A 1120 54.91 5.44 -19.96
N ARG A 1121 54.85 5.72 -21.27
CA ARG A 1121 55.83 6.58 -21.95
C ARG A 1121 55.82 7.99 -21.39
N GLU A 1122 54.64 8.58 -21.22
CA GLU A 1122 54.48 9.92 -20.64
C GLU A 1122 55.05 9.96 -19.22
N LEU A 1123 54.75 8.97 -18.37
CA LEU A 1123 55.26 8.94 -16.99
C LEU A 1123 56.80 8.93 -16.94
N LEU A 1124 57.44 8.14 -17.81
CA LEU A 1124 58.90 8.07 -17.91
C LEU A 1124 59.48 9.43 -18.34
N CYS A 1125 58.86 10.09 -19.32
CA CYS A 1125 59.30 11.40 -19.79
C CYS A 1125 59.01 12.53 -18.77
N ARG A 1126 57.90 12.44 -18.02
CA ARG A 1126 57.47 13.44 -17.04
C ARG A 1126 58.46 13.61 -15.89
N ALA A 1127 59.18 12.56 -15.52
CA ALA A 1127 60.25 12.66 -14.53
C ALA A 1127 61.31 13.70 -14.93
N TYR A 1128 61.68 13.76 -16.21
CA TYR A 1128 62.59 14.78 -16.73
C TYR A 1128 61.98 16.18 -16.74
N LEU A 1129 60.68 16.30 -17.01
CA LEU A 1129 59.96 17.57 -16.90
C LEU A 1129 60.00 18.10 -15.46
N TYR A 1130 59.79 17.25 -14.46
CA TYR A 1130 59.92 17.62 -13.04
C TYR A 1130 61.32 18.17 -12.73
N LEU A 1131 62.37 17.46 -13.16
CA LEU A 1131 63.76 17.88 -12.94
C LEU A 1131 64.05 19.25 -13.60
N CYS A 1132 63.62 19.47 -14.84
CA CYS A 1132 63.82 20.75 -15.55
C CYS A 1132 63.08 21.94 -14.91
N ILE A 1133 61.97 21.69 -14.20
CA ILE A 1133 61.15 22.75 -13.58
C ILE A 1133 61.57 23.04 -12.14
N HIS A 1134 61.99 22.02 -11.38
CA HIS A 1134 62.17 22.14 -9.93
C HIS A 1134 63.62 22.03 -9.45
N VAL A 1135 64.55 21.57 -10.28
CA VAL A 1135 65.94 21.30 -9.87
C VAL A 1135 66.90 22.13 -10.72
N PRO A 1136 67.93 22.77 -10.11
CA PRO A 1136 68.95 23.51 -10.84
C PRO A 1136 69.95 22.56 -11.52
N LEU A 1137 69.62 22.12 -12.73
CA LEU A 1137 70.46 21.25 -13.56
C LEU A 1137 71.66 21.99 -14.17
N ASP A 1138 72.76 21.28 -14.36
CA ASP A 1138 73.90 21.79 -15.14
C ASP A 1138 73.54 21.94 -16.65
N PRO A 1139 74.32 22.69 -17.44
CA PRO A 1139 73.99 22.97 -18.84
C PRO A 1139 73.90 21.73 -19.74
N GLU A 1140 74.71 20.69 -19.48
CA GLU A 1140 74.75 19.46 -20.28
C GLU A 1140 73.47 18.63 -20.04
N MET A 1141 73.08 18.48 -18.77
CA MET A 1141 71.82 17.84 -18.36
C MET A 1141 70.60 18.63 -18.84
N THR A 1142 70.66 19.96 -18.77
CA THR A 1142 69.58 20.84 -19.19
C THR A 1142 69.24 20.66 -20.68
N ALA A 1143 70.26 20.48 -21.54
CA ALA A 1143 70.06 20.18 -22.96
C ALA A 1143 69.50 18.78 -23.21
N GLN A 1144 70.07 17.75 -22.56
CA GLN A 1144 69.65 16.36 -22.75
C GLN A 1144 68.24 16.09 -22.20
N TYR A 1145 67.98 16.52 -20.96
CA TYR A 1145 66.72 16.28 -20.27
C TYR A 1145 65.60 17.19 -20.80
N GLY A 1146 65.93 18.39 -21.30
CA GLY A 1146 64.97 19.29 -21.93
C GLY A 1146 64.26 18.69 -23.16
N VAL A 1147 64.93 17.82 -23.93
CA VAL A 1147 64.31 17.09 -25.05
C VAL A 1147 63.26 16.10 -24.54
N LYS A 1148 63.57 15.35 -23.49
CA LYS A 1148 62.65 14.39 -22.85
C LYS A 1148 61.49 15.07 -22.14
N ALA A 1149 61.75 16.19 -21.48
CA ALA A 1149 60.72 17.05 -20.90
C ALA A 1149 59.76 17.61 -21.97
N SER A 1150 60.28 17.99 -23.15
CA SER A 1150 59.46 18.42 -24.29
C SER A 1150 58.61 17.28 -24.86
N GLU A 1151 59.16 16.06 -24.91
CA GLU A 1151 58.40 14.85 -25.27
C GLU A 1151 57.25 14.59 -24.29
N ALA A 1152 57.47 14.76 -22.98
CA ALA A 1152 56.41 14.62 -21.98
C ALA A 1152 55.21 15.54 -22.24
N LEU A 1153 55.48 16.83 -22.49
CA LEU A 1153 54.43 17.81 -22.78
C LEU A 1153 53.69 17.51 -24.10
N ARG A 1154 54.41 17.01 -25.11
CA ARG A 1154 53.80 16.62 -26.39
C ARG A 1154 52.92 15.37 -26.24
N LEU A 1155 53.33 14.39 -25.44
CA LEU A 1155 52.51 13.21 -25.14
C LEU A 1155 51.29 13.57 -24.29
N ALA A 1156 51.40 14.55 -23.39
CA ALA A 1156 50.27 15.10 -22.66
C ALA A 1156 49.23 15.72 -23.61
N VAL A 1157 49.66 16.54 -24.58
CA VAL A 1157 48.78 17.08 -25.64
C VAL A 1157 48.16 15.96 -26.48
N TYR A 1158 48.96 14.99 -26.92
CA TYR A 1158 48.48 13.86 -27.71
C TYR A 1158 47.34 13.11 -27.01
N ARG A 1159 47.48 12.82 -25.71
CA ARG A 1159 46.44 12.16 -24.92
C ARG A 1159 45.20 13.01 -24.71
N ILE A 1160 45.33 14.32 -24.58
CA ILE A 1160 44.18 15.21 -24.44
C ILE A 1160 43.39 15.25 -25.76
N GLN A 1161 44.09 15.35 -26.90
CA GLN A 1161 43.47 15.54 -28.21
C GLN A 1161 42.89 14.27 -28.82
N ASN A 1162 43.62 13.15 -28.78
CA ASN A 1162 43.25 11.92 -29.51
C ASN A 1162 42.33 10.98 -28.73
N GLU A 1163 41.88 11.38 -27.55
CA GLU A 1163 41.13 10.54 -26.60
C GLU A 1163 39.70 11.12 -26.39
N VAL A 1164 38.76 10.96 -27.35
CA VAL A 1164 37.35 11.48 -27.28
C VAL A 1164 36.29 10.50 -27.83
N PRO A 1165 35.06 10.38 -27.25
CA PRO A 1165 34.67 10.55 -25.85
C PRO A 1165 34.72 9.21 -25.08
N PHE A 1166 34.72 9.33 -23.77
CA PHE A 1166 34.81 8.25 -22.79
C PHE A 1166 33.72 7.17 -22.94
N PHE A 1167 34.03 6.03 -23.57
CA PHE A 1167 33.29 4.80 -23.26
C PHE A 1167 33.46 4.54 -21.77
N ARG A 1168 32.34 4.39 -21.04
CA ARG A 1168 32.38 4.01 -19.64
C ARG A 1168 33.13 2.68 -19.52
N HIS A 1169 34.23 2.67 -18.79
CA HIS A 1169 35.07 1.49 -18.60
C HIS A 1169 35.69 1.51 -17.18
N PRO A 1170 36.29 0.41 -16.71
CA PRO A 1170 36.78 0.31 -15.34
C PRO A 1170 37.82 1.37 -14.94
N GLY A 1171 38.52 1.95 -15.92
CA GLY A 1171 39.55 2.95 -15.71
C GLY A 1171 39.08 4.40 -15.88
N SER A 1172 37.79 4.66 -16.13
CA SER A 1172 37.29 6.00 -16.46
C SER A 1172 37.59 7.04 -15.37
N TRP A 1173 37.46 6.66 -14.09
CA TRP A 1173 37.84 7.53 -12.97
C TRP A 1173 39.34 7.86 -13.00
N GLY A 1174 40.19 6.85 -13.18
CA GLY A 1174 41.64 7.02 -13.26
C GLY A 1174 42.06 7.87 -14.46
N ALA A 1175 41.41 7.68 -15.62
CA ALA A 1175 41.66 8.47 -16.82
C ALA A 1175 41.36 9.97 -16.59
N CYS A 1176 40.29 10.30 -15.87
CA CYS A 1176 39.99 11.69 -15.48
C CYS A 1176 41.14 12.31 -14.67
N ARG A 1177 41.67 11.58 -13.69
CA ARG A 1177 42.79 12.04 -12.87
C ARG A 1177 44.11 12.16 -13.63
N VAL A 1178 44.40 11.21 -14.50
CA VAL A 1178 45.60 11.26 -15.35
C VAL A 1178 45.55 12.47 -16.30
N ARG A 1179 44.39 12.79 -16.87
CA ARG A 1179 44.22 13.98 -17.71
C ARG A 1179 44.36 15.28 -16.93
N PHE A 1180 43.88 15.32 -15.69
CA PHE A 1180 44.16 16.42 -14.78
C PHE A 1180 45.67 16.62 -14.58
N ASN A 1181 46.41 15.53 -14.35
CA ASN A 1181 47.87 15.58 -14.18
C ASN A 1181 48.58 16.12 -15.45
N HIS A 1182 48.12 15.71 -16.65
CA HIS A 1182 48.64 16.22 -17.92
C HIS A 1182 48.41 17.72 -18.09
N ALA A 1183 47.20 18.19 -17.78
CA ALA A 1183 46.87 19.61 -17.80
C ALA A 1183 47.73 20.41 -16.80
N ALA A 1184 47.94 19.88 -15.60
CA ALA A 1184 48.82 20.48 -14.60
C ALA A 1184 50.29 20.55 -15.09
N CYS A 1185 50.78 19.51 -15.77
CA CYS A 1185 52.12 19.52 -16.36
C CYS A 1185 52.28 20.57 -17.47
N LEU A 1186 51.26 20.76 -18.31
CA LEU A 1186 51.24 21.80 -19.35
C LEU A 1186 51.30 23.21 -18.73
N ILE A 1187 50.53 23.45 -17.68
CA ILE A 1187 50.55 24.71 -16.91
C ILE A 1187 51.93 24.91 -16.28
N ALA A 1188 52.49 23.91 -15.61
CA ALA A 1188 53.79 23.99 -14.95
C ALA A 1188 54.93 24.27 -15.94
N GLY A 1189 54.97 23.56 -17.07
CA GLY A 1189 55.96 23.80 -18.13
C GLY A 1189 55.84 25.19 -18.75
N SER A 1190 54.62 25.66 -18.99
CA SER A 1190 54.34 27.03 -19.48
C SER A 1190 54.82 28.09 -18.50
N ARG A 1191 54.49 27.96 -17.21
CA ARG A 1191 54.91 28.89 -16.14
C ARG A 1191 56.44 28.90 -15.96
N ALA A 1192 57.09 27.74 -15.96
CA ALA A 1192 58.56 27.66 -15.87
C ALA A 1192 59.23 28.37 -17.06
N LYS A 1193 58.64 28.27 -18.26
CA LYS A 1193 59.12 28.98 -19.46
C LYS A 1193 58.94 30.49 -19.36
N LEU A 1194 57.78 30.94 -18.87
CA LEU A 1194 57.49 32.37 -18.63
C LEU A 1194 58.42 32.97 -17.56
N ALA A 1195 58.70 32.22 -16.50
CA ALA A 1195 59.61 32.61 -15.43
C ALA A 1195 61.10 32.53 -15.80
N ARG A 1196 61.44 32.10 -17.04
CA ARG A 1196 62.81 31.92 -17.54
C ARG A 1196 63.70 31.05 -16.64
N HIS A 1197 63.14 29.96 -16.11
CA HIS A 1197 63.90 29.04 -15.27
C HIS A 1197 65.09 28.45 -16.05
N PRO A 1198 66.36 28.55 -15.57
CA PRO A 1198 67.54 28.13 -16.34
C PRO A 1198 67.47 26.67 -16.82
N SER A 1199 67.04 25.76 -15.95
CA SER A 1199 66.93 24.34 -16.26
C SER A 1199 65.78 23.97 -17.20
N ALA A 1200 64.93 24.94 -17.56
CA ALA A 1200 63.83 24.80 -18.52
C ALA A 1200 64.15 25.45 -19.89
N GLU A 1201 65.38 25.90 -20.13
CA GLU A 1201 65.77 26.59 -21.37
C GLU A 1201 65.45 25.77 -22.62
N TYR A 1202 65.76 24.46 -22.61
CA TYR A 1202 65.52 23.56 -23.73
C TYR A 1202 64.13 22.88 -23.71
N VAL A 1203 63.29 23.17 -22.72
CA VAL A 1203 61.90 22.67 -22.68
C VAL A 1203 61.05 23.46 -23.67
N ARG A 1204 60.40 22.76 -24.61
CA ARG A 1204 59.48 23.32 -25.60
C ARG A 1204 58.05 23.00 -25.20
N VAL A 1205 57.30 24.06 -24.86
CA VAL A 1205 55.87 23.95 -24.54
C VAL A 1205 55.08 23.99 -25.86
N PRO A 1206 54.18 23.02 -26.12
CA PRO A 1206 53.33 23.04 -27.31
C PRO A 1206 52.49 24.32 -27.43
N PRO A 1207 52.30 24.90 -28.62
CA PRO A 1207 51.60 26.20 -28.78
C PRO A 1207 50.12 26.16 -28.39
N ASP A 1208 49.50 24.98 -28.42
CA ASP A 1208 48.10 24.70 -28.12
C ASP A 1208 47.86 24.23 -26.67
N TRP A 1209 48.86 24.36 -25.78
CA TRP A 1209 48.80 23.86 -24.41
C TRP A 1209 47.60 24.39 -23.62
N ALA A 1210 47.27 25.68 -23.76
CA ALA A 1210 46.19 26.33 -23.01
C ALA A 1210 44.81 25.83 -23.45
N GLU A 1211 44.64 25.57 -24.75
CA GLU A 1211 43.40 25.01 -25.30
C GLU A 1211 43.21 23.57 -24.84
N CYS A 1212 44.29 22.79 -24.79
CA CYS A 1212 44.27 21.44 -24.23
C CYS A 1212 43.83 21.43 -22.75
N VAL A 1213 44.29 22.39 -21.93
CA VAL A 1213 43.85 22.51 -20.53
C VAL A 1213 42.34 22.81 -20.45
N ARG A 1214 41.81 23.69 -21.29
CA ARG A 1214 40.36 23.98 -21.34
C ARG A 1214 39.54 22.74 -21.70
N VAL A 1215 40.00 21.97 -22.69
CA VAL A 1215 39.39 20.68 -23.06
C VAL A 1215 39.32 19.72 -21.86
N VAL A 1216 40.36 19.66 -21.02
CA VAL A 1216 40.34 18.82 -19.81
C VAL A 1216 39.33 19.34 -18.78
N ILE A 1217 39.26 20.65 -18.55
CA ILE A 1217 38.28 21.27 -17.63
C ILE A 1217 36.85 20.91 -18.05
N GLU A 1218 36.51 21.11 -19.32
CA GLU A 1218 35.18 20.78 -19.85
C GLU A 1218 34.84 19.31 -19.68
N ARG A 1219 35.80 18.42 -19.99
CA ARG A 1219 35.59 16.97 -19.85
C ARG A 1219 35.43 16.52 -18.40
N LEU A 1220 36.13 17.14 -17.45
CA LEU A 1220 35.95 16.84 -16.02
C LEU A 1220 34.58 17.29 -15.52
N LYS A 1221 34.02 18.39 -16.04
CA LYS A 1221 32.65 18.83 -15.70
C LYS A 1221 31.59 17.79 -16.07
N ILE A 1222 31.75 17.11 -17.21
CA ILE A 1222 30.83 16.05 -17.67
C ILE A 1222 30.70 14.93 -16.62
N TRP A 1223 31.81 14.52 -16.01
CA TRP A 1223 31.85 13.44 -15.02
C TRP A 1223 31.72 13.92 -13.57
N GLY A 1224 31.60 15.25 -13.36
CA GLY A 1224 31.63 15.87 -12.05
C GLY A 1224 30.41 15.56 -11.18
N GLU A 1225 29.29 15.14 -11.77
CA GLU A 1225 28.09 14.70 -11.05
C GLU A 1225 28.09 13.21 -10.69
N GLU A 1226 28.93 12.42 -11.35
CA GLU A 1226 28.94 10.95 -11.21
C GLU A 1226 30.12 10.42 -10.39
N GLY A 1227 31.26 11.12 -10.40
CA GLY A 1227 32.50 10.64 -9.80
C GLY A 1227 32.97 11.43 -8.58
N GLY A 1228 33.24 10.73 -7.48
CA GLY A 1228 33.79 11.33 -6.27
C GLY A 1228 35.14 12.02 -6.53
N GLY A 1229 35.21 13.32 -6.22
CA GLY A 1229 36.43 14.13 -6.34
C GLY A 1229 36.71 14.69 -7.74
N ILE A 1230 35.92 14.37 -8.78
CA ILE A 1230 36.18 14.82 -10.16
C ILE A 1230 35.82 16.30 -10.34
N LYS A 1231 34.73 16.74 -9.71
CA LYS A 1231 34.28 18.14 -9.77
C LYS A 1231 35.34 19.10 -9.21
N GLU A 1232 36.00 18.72 -8.14
CA GLU A 1232 37.04 19.52 -7.49
C GLU A 1232 38.27 19.69 -8.39
N LEU A 1233 38.59 18.68 -9.22
CA LEU A 1233 39.69 18.75 -10.18
C LEU A 1233 39.44 19.78 -11.29
N SER A 1234 38.20 19.91 -11.78
CA SER A 1234 37.88 20.91 -12.81
C SER A 1234 37.99 22.33 -12.24
N VAL A 1235 37.46 22.55 -11.04
CA VAL A 1235 37.57 23.83 -10.31
C VAL A 1235 39.03 24.21 -10.07
N LEU A 1236 39.87 23.24 -9.67
CA LEU A 1236 41.29 23.49 -9.43
C LEU A 1236 42.05 23.86 -10.72
N LEU A 1237 41.79 23.19 -11.84
CA LEU A 1237 42.42 23.55 -13.13
C LEU A 1237 41.97 24.92 -13.63
N GLU A 1238 40.69 25.27 -13.47
CA GLU A 1238 40.20 26.62 -13.79
C GLU A 1238 40.96 27.67 -12.99
N TRP A 1239 41.12 27.45 -11.69
CA TRP A 1239 41.90 28.34 -10.83
C TRP A 1239 43.38 28.41 -11.26
N LEU A 1240 44.03 27.28 -11.57
CA LEU A 1240 45.42 27.26 -12.03
C LEU A 1240 45.62 27.89 -13.42
N LEU A 1241 44.62 27.83 -14.30
CA LEU A 1241 44.67 28.43 -15.64
C LEU A 1241 44.49 29.95 -15.59
N HIS A 1242 43.62 30.46 -14.70
CA HIS A 1242 43.29 31.88 -14.57
C HIS A 1242 44.10 32.64 -13.51
N GLY A 1243 44.77 31.93 -12.59
CA GLY A 1243 45.60 32.53 -11.55
C GLY A 1243 46.70 33.39 -12.15
N SER A 1244 46.61 34.70 -11.90
CA SER A 1244 47.48 35.76 -12.37
C SER A 1244 48.96 35.49 -12.07
N VAL A 1245 49.77 35.79 -13.07
CA VAL A 1245 51.22 36.03 -12.97
C VAL A 1245 51.44 37.23 -12.05
N GLU A 1246 51.44 37.02 -10.74
CA GLU A 1246 51.97 37.93 -9.73
C GLU A 1246 52.20 37.15 -8.41
N MET A 1247 53.35 36.48 -8.35
CA MET A 1247 54.19 36.35 -7.16
C MET A 1247 55.64 36.37 -7.62
#